data_AF-A0A7Y9LDM1-F1
#
_entry.id   AF-A0A7Y9LDM1-F1
#
_cell.length_a   1.000
_cell.length_b   1.000
_cell.length_c   1.000
_cell.angle_alpha   90.00
_cell.angle_beta   90.00
_cell.angle_gamma   90.00
#
_symmetry.space_group_name_H-M   'P 1'
#
loop_
_entity.id
_entity.type
_entity.pdbx_description
1 polymer ?
#
loop_
_entity_poly.entity_id
_entity_poly.type
_entity_poly.pdbx_seq_one_letter_code
_entity_poly.pdbx_strand_id
1 'polypeptide(L)'
;MIMNLLDRRRFLVLAGGAAATTVGAQTLWQEAASAATLDPAPFTLGVASADPDPSSVALWTRLANDPAAGGGMPDRVIPVRWEVSRDEGFTKIVKTGVAQARPERAHSVQVVVDGLRPNAWYWYRFTADGATSRVGRTRTLPLPQDRAEHLRFAFASCQAWAGGRYAAYRDLAEQDVDLVVHLGDYIYETAAGSLAEFRRLHALYKSSPDLRDAHARFPFVTVWDDHDVLNNWADDHQGSPDGTPWAQRQSNAFQAYYEHLPMRTAPQGPDWQVYRRFRWGRLAEFSVLDTRQYRSDQACGDGMNKPPCDEVYEEDRTMTGPEQERWLLDGLATSTARWNVIAQQTIFAKFDYDLGPGLSYNLDQWDGYPAARQRILDALRKHRPSNPVIIGGDWHSAWVNDVLADFDDPTSEVLASEFIATSISSGIGWDAAVRQGLPANPHVKLYEGGYRGYVLCDVTPDRWQADLRIVLAPGDGASPAYTLARFEVRDGEPGARQLGAADGIAGVIRSGSSGLINAEVLVRRPDGSTMIRTWTDANGRWHLFVPPGSYRLEAHAVGYGSAGREITVESGGTVDGDFTLAAISEPFAAAGRYLPGPNAEGTAKDLLIGNDSVAMTVAAQFADPQLPGATPGKPINLAGIGHLDQLDWINLGLVATSRPTGTEAWQRGLVRCDQVAADGTEAVITTSGVAAEAAGITVATRYAAATDPWISVETTLTNTGAAPVTLWVGDAVDHDGPGQRSGVPGHGTISTPYGSPAEYRPTGPWIGMTGSDRQTYGIVYQDSEFTAYGNGNWIMSLREITLAAGQDWTLRRRITALDSGAGTDPWTVLDWLGAAD
;
A
#
# COMPACT_ATOMS: atom_id res chain seq x y z
N MET A 1 -12.39 1.07 3.93
CA MET A 1 -11.91 2.28 3.24
C MET A 1 -12.69 3.50 3.73
N ILE A 2 -12.21 4.25 4.75
CA ILE A 2 -12.67 5.64 4.97
C ILE A 2 -11.81 6.49 4.04
N MET A 3 -12.22 6.57 2.78
CA MET A 3 -11.94 7.77 2.00
C MET A 3 -13.05 8.74 2.39
N ASN A 4 -12.69 9.77 3.16
CA ASN A 4 -13.52 10.98 3.15
C ASN A 4 -13.69 11.36 1.67
N LEU A 5 -14.93 11.43 1.19
CA LEU A 5 -15.23 11.84 -0.19
C LEU A 5 -14.68 13.25 -0.52
N LEU A 6 -14.25 14.01 0.49
CA LEU A 6 -13.53 15.28 0.39
C LEU A 6 -12.00 15.14 0.27
N ASP A 7 -11.43 13.97 0.56
CA ASP A 7 -9.97 13.70 0.56
C ASP A 7 -9.48 13.08 -0.76
N ARG A 8 -10.37 12.41 -1.50
CA ARG A 8 -10.09 11.85 -2.85
C ARG A 8 -9.50 12.90 -3.81
N ARG A 9 -9.99 14.15 -3.77
CA ARG A 9 -9.50 15.23 -4.65
C ARG A 9 -8.17 15.84 -4.21
N ARG A 10 -7.78 15.71 -2.94
CA ARG A 10 -6.49 16.21 -2.41
C ARG A 10 -5.40 15.13 -2.51
N PHE A 11 -5.76 13.86 -2.33
CA PHE A 11 -4.85 12.72 -2.36
C PHE A 11 -4.48 12.25 -3.78
N LEU A 12 -5.42 12.29 -4.74
CA LEU A 12 -5.14 11.95 -6.15
C LEU A 12 -4.12 12.90 -6.82
N VAL A 13 -3.84 14.06 -6.22
CA VAL A 13 -2.86 15.03 -6.74
C VAL A 13 -1.44 14.74 -6.23
N LEU A 14 -1.27 13.91 -5.20
CA LEU A 14 0.02 13.55 -4.60
C LEU A 14 0.38 12.06 -4.79
N ALA A 15 -0.59 11.19 -5.05
CA ALA A 15 -0.38 9.76 -5.31
C ALA A 15 -0.42 9.38 -6.81
N GLY A 16 -0.57 10.35 -7.72
CA GLY A 16 -0.59 10.11 -9.17
C GLY A 16 0.02 11.26 -9.95
N GLY A 17 1.15 10.97 -10.61
CA GLY A 17 1.77 11.70 -11.73
C GLY A 17 1.52 13.21 -11.90
N ALA A 18 2.56 14.00 -11.65
CA ALA A 18 2.93 15.24 -12.33
C ALA A 18 1.98 16.47 -12.37
N ALA A 19 0.78 16.46 -11.80
CA ALA A 19 -0.19 17.55 -12.01
C ALA A 19 -0.32 18.61 -10.88
N ALA A 20 0.72 18.86 -10.08
CA ALA A 20 0.73 20.00 -9.16
C ALA A 20 1.34 21.25 -9.84
N THR A 21 0.49 22.16 -10.33
CA THR A 21 0.93 23.47 -10.84
C THR A 21 1.46 24.35 -9.69
N THR A 22 2.45 25.20 -9.97
CA THR A 22 3.13 26.10 -9.01
C THR A 22 2.17 26.98 -8.19
N VAL A 23 1.00 27.32 -8.74
CA VAL A 23 -0.05 28.10 -8.04
C VAL A 23 -0.74 27.28 -6.94
N GLY A 24 -1.01 26.00 -7.16
CA GLY A 24 -1.60 25.09 -6.16
C GLY A 24 -0.65 24.80 -5.00
N ALA A 25 0.65 24.74 -5.28
CA ALA A 25 1.66 24.55 -4.25
C ALA A 25 1.83 25.80 -3.36
N GLN A 26 1.72 27.02 -3.90
CA GLN A 26 1.70 28.25 -3.07
C GLN A 26 0.47 28.31 -2.14
N THR A 27 -0.68 27.79 -2.58
CA THR A 27 -1.88 27.69 -1.74
C THR A 27 -1.69 26.67 -0.61
N LEU A 28 -1.05 25.52 -0.90
CA LEU A 28 -0.67 24.52 0.11
C LEU A 28 0.29 25.09 1.17
N TRP A 29 1.21 25.98 0.79
CA TRP A 29 2.09 26.68 1.73
C TRP A 29 1.36 27.68 2.62
N GLN A 30 0.46 28.49 2.06
CA GLN A 30 -0.30 29.49 2.82
C GLN A 30 -1.30 28.84 3.79
N GLU A 31 -1.84 27.66 3.46
CA GLU A 31 -2.65 26.87 4.40
C GLU A 31 -1.78 26.17 5.47
N ALA A 32 -0.53 25.79 5.17
CA ALA A 32 0.24 24.89 6.04
C ALA A 32 1.29 25.56 6.95
N ALA A 33 1.81 26.74 6.61
CA ALA A 33 2.80 27.46 7.41
C ALA A 33 2.22 28.77 7.95
N SER A 34 1.45 28.70 9.04
CA SER A 34 1.22 29.91 9.83
C SER A 34 2.55 30.34 10.44
N ALA A 35 2.88 31.64 10.46
CA ALA A 35 4.11 32.15 11.09
C ALA A 35 4.27 31.73 12.57
N ALA A 36 3.20 31.29 13.22
CA ALA A 36 3.19 30.77 14.59
C ALA A 36 3.80 29.37 14.76
N THR A 37 3.99 28.60 13.69
CA THR A 37 4.56 27.24 13.76
C THR A 37 6.01 27.16 13.34
N LEU A 38 6.61 28.23 12.78
CA LEU A 38 8.02 28.26 12.41
C LEU A 38 8.94 28.61 13.59
N ASP A 39 10.22 28.25 13.48
CA ASP A 39 11.24 28.82 14.35
C ASP A 39 11.39 30.33 14.13
N PRO A 40 11.87 31.09 15.14
CA PRO A 40 12.17 32.50 14.97
C PRO A 40 13.16 32.75 13.82
N ALA A 41 12.86 33.74 12.99
CA ALA A 41 13.77 34.21 11.96
C ALA A 41 15.12 34.66 12.55
N PRO A 42 16.25 34.42 11.84
CA PRO A 42 16.35 33.86 10.50
C PRO A 42 16.41 32.33 10.45
N PHE A 43 16.28 31.62 11.58
CA PHE A 43 16.45 30.16 11.64
C PHE A 43 15.14 29.38 11.44
N THR A 44 14.24 29.89 10.58
CA THR A 44 12.86 29.37 10.44
C THR A 44 12.78 27.89 10.06
N LEU A 45 13.80 27.33 9.41
CA LEU A 45 13.87 25.92 9.00
C LEU A 45 14.60 25.02 10.02
N GLY A 46 14.92 25.55 11.19
CA GLY A 46 15.58 24.83 12.27
C GLY A 46 17.05 24.54 12.00
N VAL A 47 17.56 23.50 12.65
CA VAL A 47 18.95 23.05 12.57
C VAL A 47 18.96 21.54 12.36
N ALA A 48 20.04 21.01 11.79
CA ALA A 48 20.20 19.58 11.58
C ALA A 48 21.67 19.17 11.72
N SER A 49 21.91 17.89 12.00
CA SER A 49 23.24 17.30 11.95
C SER A 49 23.20 15.97 11.22
N ALA A 50 24.29 15.59 10.56
CA ALA A 50 24.36 14.32 9.83
C ALA A 50 25.79 13.83 9.61
N ASP A 51 25.89 12.63 9.04
CA ASP A 51 27.12 11.98 8.62
C ASP A 51 28.22 12.03 9.70
N PRO A 52 27.92 11.56 10.92
CA PRO A 52 28.92 11.49 11.96
C PRO A 52 30.04 10.51 11.57
N ASP A 53 31.26 10.84 11.97
CA ASP A 53 32.38 9.91 12.05
C ASP A 53 32.92 9.89 13.50
N PRO A 54 33.98 9.12 13.82
CA PRO A 54 34.49 9.06 15.18
C PRO A 54 35.06 10.37 15.74
N SER A 55 35.27 11.37 14.91
CA SER A 55 35.95 12.62 15.27
C SER A 55 35.25 13.88 14.75
N SER A 56 34.19 13.73 13.96
CA SER A 56 33.53 14.86 13.34
C SER A 56 32.06 14.60 13.01
N VAL A 57 31.32 15.69 12.77
CA VAL A 57 29.92 15.64 12.35
C VAL A 57 29.60 16.84 11.47
N ALA A 58 28.71 16.67 10.49
CA ALA A 58 28.19 17.78 9.70
C ALA A 58 27.06 18.47 10.47
N LEU A 59 27.11 19.80 10.54
CA LEU A 59 26.09 20.66 11.13
C LEU A 59 25.51 21.56 10.04
N TRP A 60 24.19 21.75 10.09
CA TRP A 60 23.44 22.51 9.11
C TRP A 60 22.44 23.47 9.74
N THR A 61 22.27 24.61 9.08
CA THR A 61 21.10 25.48 9.20
C THR A 61 20.94 26.26 7.89
N ARG A 62 19.76 26.86 7.65
CA ARG A 62 19.57 27.84 6.57
C ARG A 62 18.97 29.13 7.11
N LEU A 63 19.53 30.27 6.71
CA LEU A 63 18.94 31.57 7.02
C LEU A 63 17.78 31.84 6.06
N ALA A 64 16.58 32.00 6.61
CA ALA A 64 15.38 32.32 5.87
C ALA A 64 14.43 33.13 6.76
N ASN A 65 14.22 34.41 6.44
CA ASN A 65 13.19 35.25 7.06
C ASN A 65 11.79 34.90 6.55
N ASP A 66 11.70 34.55 5.27
CA ASP A 66 10.46 34.12 4.61
C ASP A 66 10.76 32.90 3.72
N PRO A 67 10.72 31.67 4.28
CA PRO A 67 11.04 30.46 3.53
C PRO A 67 10.08 30.21 2.36
N ALA A 68 8.83 30.68 2.43
CA ALA A 68 7.85 30.52 1.36
C ALA A 68 8.17 31.43 0.14
N ALA A 69 8.76 32.61 0.38
CA ALA A 69 9.22 33.53 -0.65
C ALA A 69 10.70 33.31 -1.03
N GLY A 70 11.18 32.07 -1.01
CA GLY A 70 12.56 31.73 -1.41
C GLY A 70 13.63 32.09 -0.39
N GLY A 71 13.26 32.54 0.81
CA GLY A 71 14.14 32.79 1.95
C GLY A 71 14.05 34.22 2.50
N GLY A 72 13.71 35.22 1.68
CA GLY A 72 13.60 36.62 2.14
C GLY A 72 14.89 37.19 2.75
N MET A 73 16.06 36.70 2.31
CA MET A 73 17.38 37.16 2.76
C MET A 73 17.97 38.19 1.79
N PRO A 74 18.77 39.16 2.25
CA PRO A 74 19.45 40.11 1.38
C PRO A 74 20.51 39.42 0.50
N ASP A 75 20.74 39.97 -0.70
CA ASP A 75 21.75 39.49 -1.65
C ASP A 75 23.18 39.90 -1.23
N ARG A 76 23.62 39.35 -0.09
CA ARG A 76 24.97 39.51 0.47
C ARG A 76 25.33 38.30 1.32
N VAL A 77 26.63 38.10 1.50
CA VAL A 77 27.16 37.09 2.42
C VAL A 77 26.90 37.50 3.87
N ILE A 78 26.42 36.56 4.69
CA ILE A 78 26.14 36.77 6.12
C ILE A 78 27.03 35.84 6.96
N PRO A 79 27.85 36.37 7.88
CA PRO A 79 28.63 35.54 8.79
C PRO A 79 27.72 34.91 9.85
N VAL A 80 27.82 33.58 10.01
CA VAL A 80 27.06 32.81 11.00
C VAL A 80 28.03 32.17 11.97
N ARG A 81 27.98 32.59 13.24
CA ARG A 81 28.75 31.93 14.29
C ARG A 81 28.12 30.58 14.60
N TRP A 82 28.92 29.57 14.83
CA TRP A 82 28.49 28.26 15.31
C TRP A 82 29.28 27.86 16.55
N GLU A 83 28.64 27.08 17.42
CA GLU A 83 29.23 26.58 18.66
C GLU A 83 28.85 25.12 18.86
N VAL A 84 29.78 24.33 19.40
CA VAL A 84 29.55 22.95 19.85
C VAL A 84 29.97 22.83 21.31
N SER A 85 29.11 22.24 22.12
CA SER A 85 29.23 22.14 23.58
C SER A 85 29.02 20.70 24.07
N ARG A 86 29.58 20.38 25.25
CA ARG A 86 29.34 19.10 25.95
C ARG A 86 28.10 19.13 26.87
N ASP A 87 27.39 20.23 26.89
CA ASP A 87 26.14 20.41 27.64
C ASP A 87 25.22 21.37 26.90
N GLU A 88 23.92 21.15 27.07
CA GLU A 88 22.82 21.90 26.45
C GLU A 88 22.83 23.39 26.81
N GLY A 89 23.32 23.75 28.00
CA GLY A 89 23.42 25.14 28.47
C GLY A 89 24.58 25.93 27.86
N PHE A 90 25.40 25.32 26.99
CA PHE A 90 26.61 25.93 26.39
C PHE A 90 27.62 26.45 27.42
N THR A 91 27.74 25.79 28.58
CA THR A 91 28.76 26.15 29.60
C THR A 91 30.12 25.50 29.32
N LYS A 92 30.17 24.45 28.50
CA LYS A 92 31.39 23.70 28.14
C LYS A 92 31.57 23.63 26.61
N ILE A 93 31.68 24.79 25.98
CA ILE A 93 31.99 24.92 24.55
C ILE A 93 33.35 24.25 24.26
N VAL A 94 33.37 23.36 23.26
CA VAL A 94 34.57 22.62 22.81
C VAL A 94 35.06 23.06 21.43
N LYS A 95 34.17 23.56 20.57
CA LYS A 95 34.49 24.08 19.24
C LYS A 95 33.60 25.27 18.94
N THR A 96 34.12 26.24 18.20
CA THR A 96 33.38 27.38 17.65
C THR A 96 34.03 27.84 16.37
N GLY A 97 33.28 28.49 15.51
CA GLY A 97 33.79 29.13 14.31
C GLY A 97 32.75 30.05 13.68
N VAL A 98 33.07 30.52 12.48
CA VAL A 98 32.17 31.34 11.66
C VAL A 98 32.10 30.71 10.28
N ALA A 99 30.88 30.41 9.84
CA ALA A 99 30.57 30.00 8.48
C ALA A 99 30.03 31.20 7.68
N GLN A 100 30.12 31.14 6.36
CA GLN A 100 29.64 32.19 5.47
C GLN A 100 28.36 31.71 4.77
N ALA A 101 27.21 32.23 5.18
CA ALA A 101 25.94 31.98 4.51
C ALA A 101 25.86 32.85 3.25
N ARG A 102 25.89 32.21 2.08
CA ARG A 102 26.04 32.87 0.78
C ARG A 102 24.73 32.88 -0.01
N PRO A 103 24.39 33.96 -0.75
CA PRO A 103 23.18 34.01 -1.59
C PRO A 103 23.12 32.91 -2.64
N GLU A 104 24.26 32.55 -3.25
CA GLU A 104 24.33 31.54 -4.31
C GLU A 104 23.92 30.15 -3.80
N ARG A 105 24.00 29.93 -2.48
CA ARG A 105 23.61 28.70 -1.78
C ARG A 105 22.38 28.87 -0.89
N ALA A 106 21.51 29.81 -1.25
CA ALA A 106 20.28 30.14 -0.53
C ALA A 106 20.48 30.42 0.97
N HIS A 107 21.63 31.01 1.32
CA HIS A 107 22.07 31.27 2.70
C HIS A 107 22.05 30.05 3.62
N SER A 108 22.26 28.86 3.05
CA SER A 108 22.56 27.64 3.80
C SER A 108 23.95 27.73 4.44
N VAL A 109 24.09 27.08 5.59
CA VAL A 109 25.32 26.93 6.36
C VAL A 109 25.60 25.44 6.46
N GLN A 110 26.79 25.05 6.00
CA GLN A 110 27.30 23.68 6.09
C GLN A 110 28.63 23.72 6.82
N VAL A 111 28.75 22.98 7.92
CA VAL A 111 29.96 22.95 8.74
C VAL A 111 30.30 21.51 9.10
N VAL A 112 31.46 21.01 8.67
CA VAL A 112 32.02 19.76 9.21
C VAL A 112 32.86 20.12 10.42
N VAL A 113 32.37 19.82 11.63
CA VAL A 113 33.08 20.11 12.87
C VAL A 113 33.97 18.93 13.21
N ASP A 114 35.28 19.11 13.11
CA ASP A 114 36.29 18.08 13.40
C ASP A 114 36.84 18.11 14.84
N GLY A 115 37.71 17.15 15.15
CA GLY A 115 38.46 17.10 16.41
C GLY A 115 37.56 16.91 17.64
N LEU A 116 36.41 16.27 17.46
CA LEU A 116 35.52 15.83 18.52
C LEU A 116 35.99 14.48 19.08
N ARG A 117 35.52 14.14 20.29
CA ARG A 117 35.80 12.82 20.88
C ARG A 117 34.89 11.78 20.26
N PRO A 118 35.34 10.53 20.06
CA PRO A 118 34.48 9.44 19.60
C PRO A 118 33.42 9.09 20.63
N ASN A 119 32.33 8.51 20.13
CA ASN A 119 31.21 8.00 20.92
C ASN A 119 30.68 8.99 21.97
N ALA A 120 30.51 10.26 21.58
CA ALA A 120 30.15 11.32 22.51
C ALA A 120 28.98 12.16 22.00
N TRP A 121 28.07 12.47 22.93
CA TRP A 121 26.99 13.44 22.70
C TRP A 121 27.50 14.87 22.81
N TYR A 122 27.00 15.73 21.92
CA TYR A 122 27.26 17.15 21.86
C TYR A 122 25.98 17.93 21.58
N TRP A 123 25.98 19.21 21.95
CA TRP A 123 24.96 20.18 21.62
C TRP A 123 25.55 21.26 20.73
N TYR A 124 24.77 21.78 19.79
CA TYR A 124 25.24 22.80 18.85
C TYR A 124 24.17 23.87 18.60
N ARG A 125 24.62 25.08 18.25
CA ARG A 125 23.74 26.20 17.89
C ARG A 125 24.42 27.15 16.94
N PHE A 126 23.62 27.98 16.28
CA PHE A 126 24.05 29.04 15.37
C PHE A 126 23.59 30.41 15.86
N THR A 127 24.36 31.44 15.55
CA THR A 127 24.02 32.83 15.83
C THR A 127 24.31 33.71 14.61
N ALA A 128 23.31 34.48 14.19
CA ALA A 128 23.39 35.43 13.08
C ALA A 128 22.49 36.62 13.38
N ASP A 129 22.95 37.84 13.07
CA ASP A 129 22.20 39.09 13.23
C ASP A 129 21.51 39.27 14.60
N GLY A 130 22.17 38.84 15.68
CA GLY A 130 21.67 38.94 17.05
C GLY A 130 20.63 37.87 17.44
N ALA A 131 20.18 37.04 16.50
CA ALA A 131 19.33 35.90 16.76
C ALA A 131 20.15 34.63 16.99
N THR A 132 19.63 33.70 17.79
CA THR A 132 20.22 32.38 18.03
C THR A 132 19.23 31.30 17.61
N SER A 133 19.71 30.26 16.92
CA SER A 133 18.89 29.13 16.51
C SER A 133 18.35 28.35 17.73
N ARG A 134 17.40 27.44 17.50
CA ARG A 134 17.18 26.33 18.44
C ARG A 134 18.49 25.58 18.69
N VAL A 135 18.58 24.92 19.85
CA VAL A 135 19.70 24.03 20.17
C VAL A 135 19.48 22.69 19.49
N GLY A 136 20.48 22.23 18.76
CA GLY A 136 20.53 20.85 18.26
C GLY A 136 21.40 19.96 19.14
N ARG A 137 21.18 18.66 19.08
CA ARG A 137 21.96 17.60 19.73
C ARG A 137 22.46 16.63 18.65
N THR A 138 23.67 16.13 18.83
CA THR A 138 24.32 15.25 17.87
C THR A 138 25.28 14.28 18.55
N ARG A 139 25.73 13.24 17.85
CA ARG A 139 26.62 12.19 18.37
C ARG A 139 27.68 11.81 17.36
N THR A 140 28.92 11.68 17.82
CA THR A 140 30.02 11.08 17.04
C THR A 140 29.99 9.56 17.13
N LEU A 141 30.49 8.88 16.09
CA LEU A 141 30.55 7.41 16.06
C LEU A 141 31.59 6.86 17.06
N PRO A 142 31.46 5.60 17.51
CA PRO A 142 32.56 4.87 18.13
C PRO A 142 33.73 4.67 17.17
N LEU A 143 34.95 4.46 17.67
CA LEU A 143 36.07 4.11 16.81
C LEU A 143 35.83 2.72 16.20
N PRO A 144 36.23 2.46 14.93
CA PRO A 144 35.98 1.17 14.26
C PRO A 144 36.46 -0.07 15.02
N GLN A 145 37.48 0.06 15.87
CA GLN A 145 38.00 -1.03 16.70
C GLN A 145 37.24 -1.25 18.02
N ASP A 146 36.39 -0.30 18.42
CA ASP A 146 35.68 -0.35 19.70
C ASP A 146 34.64 -1.47 19.71
N ARG A 147 34.49 -2.12 20.86
CA ARG A 147 33.44 -3.11 21.12
C ARG A 147 32.21 -2.40 21.66
N ALA A 148 31.45 -1.74 20.78
CA ALA A 148 30.15 -1.20 21.15
C ALA A 148 29.20 -2.36 21.50
N GLU A 149 28.55 -2.28 22.66
CA GLU A 149 27.61 -3.31 23.15
C GLU A 149 26.18 -3.05 22.68
N HIS A 150 25.91 -1.85 22.16
CA HIS A 150 24.56 -1.42 21.81
C HIS A 150 24.58 -0.33 20.73
N LEU A 151 23.62 -0.41 19.82
CA LEU A 151 23.23 0.64 18.87
C LEU A 151 21.71 0.66 18.82
N ARG A 152 21.10 1.82 19.03
CA ARG A 152 19.67 2.02 18.79
C ARG A 152 19.50 3.06 17.70
N PHE A 153 18.85 2.73 16.60
CA PHE A 153 18.66 3.66 15.48
C PHE A 153 17.27 3.52 14.89
N ALA A 154 16.83 4.53 14.14
CA ALA A 154 15.59 4.45 13.36
C ALA A 154 15.90 4.58 11.87
N PHE A 155 15.05 4.00 11.02
CA PHE A 155 15.07 4.30 9.59
C PHE A 155 13.67 4.61 9.04
N ALA A 156 13.63 5.51 8.05
CA ALA A 156 12.42 6.08 7.48
C ALA A 156 12.62 6.50 6.01
N SER A 157 11.53 6.67 5.29
CA SER A 157 11.48 7.17 3.91
C SER A 157 10.11 7.80 3.61
N CYS A 158 9.94 8.33 2.40
CA CYS A 158 8.64 8.61 1.78
C CYS A 158 7.72 9.48 2.66
N GLN A 159 8.06 10.76 2.74
CA GLN A 159 7.39 11.72 3.61
C GLN A 159 6.51 12.72 2.84
N ALA A 160 5.76 12.29 1.83
CA ALA A 160 4.90 13.18 1.02
C ALA A 160 4.11 14.17 1.90
N TRP A 161 4.08 15.44 1.48
CA TRP A 161 3.52 16.51 2.30
C TRP A 161 2.07 16.24 2.71
N ALA A 162 1.83 16.06 4.02
CA ALA A 162 0.53 15.67 4.57
C ALA A 162 -0.20 16.81 5.32
N GLY A 163 0.13 18.07 5.02
CA GLY A 163 -0.56 19.23 5.61
C GLY A 163 0.12 19.86 6.82
N GLY A 164 1.46 19.77 6.93
CA GLY A 164 2.24 20.53 7.92
C GLY A 164 2.75 19.73 9.12
N ARG A 165 2.14 18.59 9.43
CA ARG A 165 2.52 17.74 10.57
C ARG A 165 2.93 16.35 10.11
N TYR A 166 3.81 15.73 10.88
CA TYR A 166 4.23 14.33 10.70
C TYR A 166 4.21 13.62 12.05
N ALA A 167 3.13 12.90 12.33
CA ALA A 167 2.96 12.17 13.58
C ALA A 167 4.10 11.18 13.85
N ALA A 168 4.60 10.53 12.80
CA ALA A 168 5.71 9.58 12.87
C ALA A 168 7.01 10.24 13.34
N TYR A 169 7.34 11.44 12.85
CA TYR A 169 8.52 12.18 13.33
C TYR A 169 8.35 12.71 14.75
N ARG A 170 7.14 13.08 15.17
CA ARG A 170 6.88 13.42 16.57
C ARG A 170 7.15 12.22 17.47
N ASP A 171 6.62 11.04 17.15
CA ASP A 171 6.90 9.80 17.90
C ASP A 171 8.40 9.44 17.88
N LEU A 172 9.06 9.53 16.72
CA LEU A 172 10.50 9.28 16.58
C LEU A 172 11.31 10.25 17.45
N ALA A 173 10.94 11.54 17.45
CA ALA A 173 11.56 12.57 18.26
C ALA A 173 11.39 12.34 19.76
N GLU A 174 10.50 11.46 20.22
CA GLU A 174 10.37 11.05 21.63
C GLU A 174 11.24 9.84 21.99
N GLN A 175 11.72 9.08 20.99
CA GLN A 175 12.57 7.91 21.19
C GLN A 175 13.98 8.29 21.69
N ASP A 176 14.70 7.29 22.19
CA ASP A 176 16.13 7.38 22.51
C ASP A 176 16.92 6.62 21.45
N VAL A 177 17.27 7.31 20.36
CA VAL A 177 18.06 6.76 19.25
C VAL A 177 19.40 7.48 19.13
N ASP A 178 20.39 6.76 18.62
CA ASP A 178 21.74 7.21 18.37
C ASP A 178 21.89 7.99 17.05
N LEU A 179 21.13 7.56 16.05
CA LEU A 179 21.08 8.16 14.71
C LEU A 179 19.78 7.76 13.99
N VAL A 180 19.49 8.46 12.90
CA VAL A 180 18.38 8.15 11.98
C VAL A 180 18.93 7.92 10.57
N VAL A 181 18.46 6.90 9.87
CA VAL A 181 18.77 6.67 8.45
C VAL A 181 17.55 7.05 7.61
N HIS A 182 17.69 8.02 6.69
CA HIS A 182 16.61 8.37 5.76
C HIS A 182 16.93 7.79 4.38
N LEU A 183 16.08 6.90 3.88
CA LEU A 183 16.36 6.06 2.72
C LEU A 183 15.88 6.62 1.38
N GLY A 184 15.22 7.77 1.41
CA GLY A 184 14.86 8.53 0.21
C GLY A 184 13.44 9.09 0.25
N ASP A 185 13.06 9.77 -0.81
CA ASP A 185 11.80 10.52 -0.92
C ASP A 185 11.64 11.52 0.22
N TYR A 186 12.71 12.29 0.46
CA TYR A 186 12.69 13.35 1.47
C TYR A 186 11.75 14.47 1.03
N ILE A 187 11.66 14.74 -0.26
CA ILE A 187 10.61 15.57 -0.88
C ILE A 187 9.89 14.78 -1.97
N TYR A 188 8.77 15.33 -2.43
CA TYR A 188 8.11 14.95 -3.68
C TYR A 188 8.11 16.15 -4.62
N GLU A 189 8.54 15.91 -5.85
CA GLU A 189 8.76 16.92 -6.88
C GLU A 189 7.46 17.45 -7.50
N THR A 190 7.59 18.51 -8.28
CA THR A 190 6.56 18.92 -9.24
C THR A 190 7.09 18.77 -10.67
N ALA A 191 6.26 19.10 -11.66
CA ALA A 191 6.70 19.16 -13.05
C ALA A 191 7.89 20.11 -13.25
N ALA A 192 7.98 21.18 -12.44
CA ALA A 192 9.02 22.20 -12.58
C ALA A 192 10.37 21.74 -12.01
N GLY A 193 11.38 21.61 -12.87
CA GLY A 193 12.74 21.17 -12.54
C GLY A 193 13.71 22.30 -12.18
N SER A 194 13.21 23.48 -11.81
CA SER A 194 14.04 24.64 -11.50
C SER A 194 14.65 24.55 -10.08
N LEU A 195 15.86 25.09 -9.89
CA LEU A 195 16.49 25.18 -8.56
C LEU A 195 15.61 25.93 -7.55
N ALA A 196 14.91 26.99 -7.98
CA ALA A 196 14.00 27.73 -7.12
C ALA A 196 12.85 26.86 -6.61
N GLU A 197 12.33 25.97 -7.46
CA GLU A 197 11.27 25.05 -7.08
C GLU A 197 11.75 23.98 -6.10
N PHE A 198 12.90 23.35 -6.36
CA PHE A 198 13.46 22.39 -5.40
C PHE A 198 13.77 23.03 -4.04
N ARG A 199 14.31 24.27 -4.02
CA ARG A 199 14.51 25.04 -2.78
C ARG A 199 13.21 25.31 -2.04
N ARG A 200 12.13 25.62 -2.79
CA ARG A 200 10.79 25.78 -2.23
C ARG A 200 10.33 24.45 -1.64
N LEU A 201 10.32 23.35 -2.38
CA LEU A 201 9.88 22.05 -1.86
C LEU A 201 10.63 21.63 -0.59
N HIS A 202 11.95 21.75 -0.55
CA HIS A 202 12.70 21.44 0.68
C HIS A 202 12.31 22.33 1.87
N ALA A 203 12.09 23.62 1.63
CA ALA A 203 11.63 24.54 2.67
C ALA A 203 10.21 24.19 3.14
N LEU A 204 9.35 23.66 2.26
CA LEU A 204 7.98 23.24 2.60
C LEU A 204 8.05 22.12 3.61
N TYR A 205 8.76 21.05 3.26
CA TYR A 205 8.89 19.87 4.10
C TYR A 205 9.54 20.23 5.45
N LYS A 206 10.59 21.06 5.42
CA LYS A 206 11.24 21.58 6.65
C LYS A 206 10.43 22.61 7.45
N SER A 207 9.28 23.06 6.95
CA SER A 207 8.40 23.91 7.74
C SER A 207 7.65 23.13 8.83
N SER A 208 7.59 21.80 8.71
CA SER A 208 6.99 20.93 9.73
C SER A 208 7.77 21.01 11.05
N PRO A 209 7.11 21.31 12.18
CA PRO A 209 7.76 21.30 13.49
C PRO A 209 8.26 19.90 13.86
N ASP A 210 7.50 18.85 13.55
CA ASP A 210 7.84 17.48 13.92
C ASP A 210 9.16 17.02 13.24
N LEU A 211 9.34 17.38 11.95
CA LEU A 211 10.58 17.11 11.21
C LEU A 211 11.78 17.90 11.77
N ARG A 212 11.60 19.19 12.09
CA ARG A 212 12.68 20.00 12.68
C ARG A 212 13.05 19.53 14.08
N ASP A 213 12.11 19.03 14.86
CA ASP A 213 12.36 18.49 16.19
C ASP A 213 13.19 17.21 16.09
N ALA A 214 12.86 16.31 15.15
CA ALA A 214 13.67 15.13 14.86
C ALA A 214 15.10 15.48 14.41
N HIS A 215 15.25 16.40 13.44
CA HIS A 215 16.57 16.87 12.95
C HIS A 215 17.41 17.56 14.04
N ALA A 216 16.76 18.30 14.94
CA ALA A 216 17.45 18.94 16.05
C ALA A 216 17.89 17.93 17.12
N ARG A 217 17.26 16.74 17.22
CA ARG A 217 17.55 15.79 18.29
C ARG A 217 18.60 14.75 17.92
N PHE A 218 18.71 14.37 16.64
CA PHE A 218 19.55 13.24 16.21
C PHE A 218 20.42 13.57 14.99
N PRO A 219 21.60 12.95 14.84
CA PRO A 219 22.31 12.93 13.58
C PRO A 219 21.59 12.03 12.57
N PHE A 220 21.37 12.54 11.36
CA PHE A 220 20.81 11.78 10.25
C PHE A 220 21.91 11.19 9.35
N VAL A 221 21.61 10.11 8.66
CA VAL A 221 22.37 9.61 7.51
C VAL A 221 21.37 9.51 6.38
N THR A 222 21.45 10.44 5.43
CA THR A 222 20.47 10.54 4.34
C THR A 222 21.04 10.01 3.03
N VAL A 223 20.19 9.33 2.27
CA VAL A 223 20.38 9.08 0.85
C VAL A 223 19.06 9.38 0.14
N TRP A 224 19.12 9.77 -1.13
CA TRP A 224 17.92 10.04 -1.91
C TRP A 224 17.29 8.77 -2.47
N ASP A 225 16.06 8.94 -2.92
CA ASP A 225 15.42 8.05 -3.89
C ASP A 225 14.94 8.86 -5.11
N ASP A 226 13.89 8.45 -5.81
CA ASP A 226 13.49 9.05 -7.07
C ASP A 226 12.83 10.42 -6.90
N HIS A 227 11.91 10.57 -5.94
CA HIS A 227 11.14 11.80 -5.77
C HIS A 227 11.96 13.01 -5.31
N ASP A 228 13.21 12.79 -4.89
CA ASP A 228 14.16 13.86 -4.65
C ASP A 228 14.59 14.57 -5.96
N VAL A 229 14.33 13.98 -7.13
CA VAL A 229 14.58 14.55 -8.47
C VAL A 229 13.34 14.49 -9.38
N LEU A 230 12.85 13.29 -9.67
CA LEU A 230 11.68 12.99 -10.52
C LEU A 230 11.29 11.52 -10.34
N ASN A 231 10.00 11.25 -10.18
CA ASN A 231 9.44 9.90 -10.08
C ASN A 231 10.09 8.91 -11.07
N ASN A 232 10.55 7.79 -10.54
CA ASN A 232 11.19 6.67 -11.23
C ASN A 232 12.48 7.03 -12.01
N TRP A 233 13.26 8.05 -11.63
CA TRP A 233 14.44 8.41 -12.41
C TRP A 233 15.55 7.36 -12.51
N ALA A 234 16.09 7.11 -13.70
CA ALA A 234 17.17 6.15 -13.95
C ALA A 234 18.32 6.82 -14.70
N ASP A 235 19.41 7.12 -13.99
CA ASP A 235 20.61 7.79 -14.53
C ASP A 235 20.27 8.98 -15.46
N ASP A 236 20.50 8.85 -16.77
CA ASP A 236 20.24 9.87 -17.80
C ASP A 236 19.12 9.53 -18.78
N HIS A 237 18.31 8.50 -18.49
CA HIS A 237 17.30 7.94 -19.39
C HIS A 237 16.00 8.75 -19.49
N GLN A 238 15.89 9.91 -18.83
CA GLN A 238 14.64 10.65 -18.66
C GLN A 238 14.66 12.10 -19.13
N GLY A 239 13.49 12.58 -19.55
CA GLY A 239 13.25 13.98 -19.90
C GLY A 239 12.50 14.73 -18.80
N SER A 240 12.78 16.02 -18.64
CA SER A 240 12.01 16.84 -17.70
C SER A 240 10.64 17.20 -18.27
N PRO A 241 9.54 17.05 -17.50
CA PRO A 241 8.19 17.42 -17.95
C PRO A 241 8.03 18.89 -18.37
N ASP A 242 8.84 19.79 -17.80
CA ASP A 242 8.82 21.23 -18.10
C ASP A 242 9.80 21.65 -19.21
N GLY A 243 10.49 20.70 -19.84
CA GLY A 243 11.49 20.95 -20.88
C GLY A 243 12.85 21.39 -20.37
N THR A 244 13.09 21.45 -19.04
CA THR A 244 14.42 21.67 -18.48
C THR A 244 15.38 20.55 -18.95
N PRO A 245 16.60 20.86 -19.43
CA PRO A 245 17.57 19.81 -19.75
C PRO A 245 17.80 18.87 -18.56
N TRP A 246 17.82 17.55 -18.78
CA TRP A 246 17.85 16.56 -17.70
C TRP A 246 19.01 16.77 -16.71
N ALA A 247 20.23 16.89 -17.22
CA ALA A 247 21.41 17.21 -16.42
C ALA A 247 21.27 18.51 -15.59
N GLN A 248 20.52 19.50 -16.10
CA GLN A 248 20.24 20.72 -15.36
C GLN A 248 19.21 20.48 -14.24
N ARG A 249 18.19 19.63 -14.45
CA ARG A 249 17.24 19.23 -13.42
C ARG A 249 17.95 18.47 -12.29
N GLN A 250 18.78 17.48 -12.63
CA GLN A 250 19.59 16.75 -11.65
C GLN A 250 20.50 17.70 -10.87
N SER A 251 21.24 18.58 -11.56
CA SER A 251 22.07 19.60 -10.91
C SER A 251 21.27 20.51 -9.96
N ASN A 252 20.06 20.92 -10.37
CA ASN A 252 19.18 21.75 -9.56
C ASN A 252 18.68 21.01 -8.31
N ALA A 253 18.28 19.75 -8.46
CA ALA A 253 17.82 18.89 -7.37
C ALA A 253 18.94 18.65 -6.35
N PHE A 254 20.12 18.24 -6.83
CA PHE A 254 21.30 17.95 -5.99
C PHE A 254 21.80 19.20 -5.25
N GLN A 255 21.82 20.34 -5.94
CA GLN A 255 22.15 21.62 -5.31
C GLN A 255 21.16 21.97 -4.20
N ALA A 256 19.85 21.81 -4.42
CA ALA A 256 18.85 22.06 -3.39
C ALA A 256 18.92 21.06 -2.23
N TYR A 257 19.18 19.78 -2.51
CA TYR A 257 19.37 18.74 -1.52
C TYR A 257 20.56 19.09 -0.60
N TYR A 258 21.71 19.43 -1.19
CA TYR A 258 22.89 19.93 -0.45
C TYR A 258 22.60 21.22 0.34
N GLU A 259 21.78 22.14 -0.17
CA GLU A 259 21.46 23.37 0.55
C GLU A 259 20.54 23.16 1.75
N HIS A 260 19.81 22.04 1.79
CA HIS A 260 18.80 21.79 2.82
C HIS A 260 19.14 20.66 3.77
N LEU A 261 20.02 19.74 3.42
CA LEU A 261 20.40 18.60 4.28
C LEU A 261 21.88 18.68 4.66
N PRO A 262 22.29 18.28 5.88
CA PRO A 262 23.69 18.32 6.25
C PRO A 262 24.46 17.28 5.44
N MET A 263 25.31 17.75 4.53
CA MET A 263 26.08 16.89 3.63
C MET A 263 27.55 17.29 3.69
N ARG A 264 28.45 16.31 3.70
CA ARG A 264 29.89 16.54 3.83
C ARG A 264 30.53 17.13 2.57
N THR A 265 30.03 16.73 1.40
CA THR A 265 30.55 17.14 0.09
C THR A 265 29.46 17.89 -0.66
N ALA A 266 29.87 18.86 -1.49
CA ALA A 266 28.97 19.56 -2.39
C ALA A 266 28.87 18.80 -3.73
N PRO A 267 27.73 18.86 -4.43
CA PRO A 267 27.56 18.24 -5.75
C PRO A 267 28.44 18.91 -6.82
N GLN A 268 28.74 18.16 -7.88
CA GLN A 268 29.44 18.66 -9.07
C GLN A 268 28.51 18.57 -10.29
N GLY A 269 27.56 19.52 -10.38
CA GLY A 269 26.52 19.46 -11.41
C GLY A 269 25.62 18.22 -11.21
N PRO A 270 25.39 17.39 -12.25
CA PRO A 270 24.58 16.18 -12.17
C PRO A 270 25.35 14.97 -11.60
N ASP A 271 26.61 15.13 -11.18
CA ASP A 271 27.42 14.05 -10.61
C ASP A 271 27.69 14.29 -9.13
N TRP A 272 27.22 13.38 -8.26
CA TRP A 272 27.50 13.49 -6.84
C TRP A 272 27.50 12.14 -6.10
N GLN A 273 28.69 11.66 -5.72
CA GLN A 273 28.81 10.45 -4.91
C GLN A 273 28.22 10.65 -3.50
N VAL A 274 27.06 10.05 -3.27
CA VAL A 274 26.41 10.01 -1.94
C VAL A 274 26.49 8.64 -1.26
N TYR A 275 26.66 7.54 -2.01
CA TYR A 275 26.86 6.23 -1.42
C TYR A 275 28.14 6.23 -0.56
N ARG A 276 28.07 5.62 0.63
CA ARG A 276 29.14 5.68 1.63
C ARG A 276 29.01 4.58 2.68
N ARG A 277 30.07 4.39 3.45
CA ARG A 277 30.15 3.38 4.51
C ARG A 277 30.54 3.99 5.84
N PHE A 278 29.90 3.54 6.91
CA PHE A 278 30.28 3.91 8.28
C PHE A 278 30.16 2.72 9.24
N ARG A 279 30.80 2.82 10.40
CA ARG A 279 30.85 1.76 11.41
C ARG A 279 30.41 2.25 12.78
N TRP A 280 29.59 1.47 13.45
CA TRP A 280 29.31 1.61 14.87
C TRP A 280 30.26 0.69 15.67
N GLY A 281 31.53 1.11 15.73
CA GLY A 281 32.61 0.24 16.22
C GLY A 281 32.67 -1.09 15.46
N ARG A 282 32.84 -2.19 16.18
CA ARG A 282 32.76 -3.55 15.62
C ARG A 282 31.35 -4.13 15.60
N LEU A 283 30.35 -3.40 16.10
CA LEU A 283 28.98 -3.92 16.21
C LEU A 283 28.31 -3.97 14.84
N ALA A 284 28.25 -2.85 14.13
CA ALA A 284 27.57 -2.77 12.84
C ALA A 284 28.38 -1.99 11.82
N GLU A 285 28.38 -2.45 10.57
CA GLU A 285 28.86 -1.71 9.40
C GLU A 285 27.67 -1.46 8.46
N PHE A 286 27.48 -0.21 8.05
CA PHE A 286 26.43 0.19 7.12
C PHE A 286 27.06 0.52 5.77
N SER A 287 26.62 -0.15 4.72
CA SER A 287 26.85 0.24 3.32
C SER A 287 25.58 0.94 2.82
N VAL A 288 25.62 2.28 2.76
CA VAL A 288 24.51 3.11 2.28
C VAL A 288 24.64 3.26 0.77
N LEU A 289 23.64 2.79 0.02
CA LEU A 289 23.64 2.71 -1.44
C LEU A 289 22.88 3.88 -2.06
N ASP A 290 23.31 4.27 -3.26
CA ASP A 290 22.53 5.01 -4.24
C ASP A 290 22.06 4.03 -5.33
N THR A 291 20.75 3.91 -5.53
CA THR A 291 20.17 3.02 -6.56
C THR A 291 19.46 3.79 -7.67
N ARG A 292 19.72 5.10 -7.81
CA ARG A 292 19.10 5.93 -8.86
C ARG A 292 20.13 6.53 -9.81
N GLN A 293 21.25 7.05 -9.29
CA GLN A 293 22.21 7.78 -10.14
C GLN A 293 22.91 6.91 -11.18
N TYR A 294 23.03 5.61 -10.95
CA TYR A 294 23.89 4.74 -11.77
C TYR A 294 23.16 3.50 -12.33
N ARG A 295 21.83 3.46 -12.22
CA ARG A 295 21.05 2.30 -12.65
C ARG A 295 20.76 2.36 -14.15
N SER A 296 20.65 1.19 -14.77
CA SER A 296 20.04 1.08 -16.10
C SER A 296 18.57 1.52 -16.05
N ASP A 297 18.02 1.96 -17.19
CA ASP A 297 16.58 2.21 -17.33
C ASP A 297 15.73 1.00 -16.93
N GLN A 298 14.50 1.22 -16.50
CA GLN A 298 13.56 0.16 -16.17
C GLN A 298 13.11 -0.56 -17.43
N ALA A 299 13.25 -1.88 -17.44
CA ALA A 299 12.87 -2.69 -18.59
C ALA A 299 11.36 -2.68 -18.85
N CYS A 300 10.98 -3.12 -20.05
CA CYS A 300 9.59 -3.35 -20.45
C CYS A 300 8.66 -2.11 -20.30
N GLY A 301 9.24 -0.91 -20.34
CA GLY A 301 8.52 0.34 -20.18
C GLY A 301 8.01 0.59 -18.76
N ASP A 302 8.72 0.09 -17.76
CA ASP A 302 8.52 0.32 -16.32
C ASP A 302 7.14 -0.13 -15.78
N GLY A 303 6.93 -0.09 -14.46
CA GLY A 303 5.65 -0.28 -13.81
C GLY A 303 5.54 -1.56 -13.00
N MET A 304 4.41 -1.69 -12.31
CA MET A 304 4.12 -2.79 -11.39
C MET A 304 3.07 -3.75 -11.92
N ASN A 305 3.09 -4.97 -11.39
CA ASN A 305 2.22 -6.06 -11.82
C ASN A 305 2.24 -6.22 -13.35
N LYS A 306 3.46 -6.23 -13.91
CA LYS A 306 3.71 -6.47 -15.33
C LYS A 306 4.52 -7.74 -15.52
N PRO A 307 4.23 -8.54 -16.57
CA PRO A 307 5.07 -9.66 -16.94
C PRO A 307 6.46 -9.18 -17.35
N PRO A 308 7.54 -9.87 -16.91
CA PRO A 308 8.89 -9.54 -17.35
C PRO A 308 9.05 -9.84 -18.85
N CYS A 309 9.88 -9.04 -19.51
CA CYS A 309 10.34 -9.24 -20.88
C CYS A 309 11.82 -9.69 -20.88
N ASP A 310 12.35 -10.11 -22.04
CA ASP A 310 13.72 -10.63 -22.15
C ASP A 310 14.78 -9.64 -21.62
N GLU A 311 14.55 -8.33 -21.78
CA GLU A 311 15.42 -7.25 -21.27
C GLU A 311 15.64 -7.32 -19.75
N VAL A 312 14.67 -7.84 -18.99
CA VAL A 312 14.81 -8.00 -17.53
C VAL A 312 15.99 -8.91 -17.17
N TYR A 313 16.31 -9.88 -18.03
CA TYR A 313 17.32 -10.91 -17.76
C TYR A 313 18.69 -10.61 -18.39
N GLU A 314 18.91 -9.41 -18.92
CA GLU A 314 20.20 -8.99 -19.45
C GLU A 314 21.25 -8.87 -18.32
N GLU A 315 22.39 -9.55 -18.50
CA GLU A 315 23.43 -9.71 -17.46
C GLU A 315 24.12 -8.39 -17.08
N ASP A 316 24.19 -7.42 -17.98
CA ASP A 316 24.87 -6.15 -17.78
C ASP A 316 23.97 -5.06 -17.18
N ARG A 317 22.65 -5.30 -17.03
CA ARG A 317 21.77 -4.38 -16.32
C ARG A 317 22.15 -4.30 -14.84
N THR A 318 22.05 -3.09 -14.29
CA THR A 318 22.56 -2.78 -12.95
C THR A 318 21.66 -1.79 -12.22
N MET A 319 21.56 -1.95 -10.90
CA MET A 319 20.85 -1.03 -10.01
C MET A 319 21.78 0.01 -9.37
N THR A 320 23.08 -0.29 -9.26
CA THR A 320 24.06 0.55 -8.55
C THR A 320 25.19 1.05 -9.43
N GLY A 321 25.25 0.62 -10.69
CA GLY A 321 26.44 0.78 -11.51
C GLY A 321 27.58 -0.15 -11.08
N PRO A 322 28.55 -0.40 -11.98
CA PRO A 322 29.63 -1.38 -11.75
C PRO A 322 30.64 -0.96 -10.67
N GLU A 323 30.83 0.34 -10.43
CA GLU A 323 31.79 0.84 -9.43
C GLU A 323 31.26 0.66 -8.01
N GLN A 324 30.02 1.09 -7.75
CA GLN A 324 29.39 0.93 -6.44
C GLN A 324 29.08 -0.54 -6.15
N GLU A 325 28.70 -1.35 -7.15
CA GLU A 325 28.52 -2.79 -6.97
C GLU A 325 29.84 -3.40 -6.45
N ARG A 326 30.96 -3.17 -7.14
CA ARG A 326 32.27 -3.65 -6.68
C ARG A 326 32.62 -3.17 -5.27
N TRP A 327 32.39 -1.89 -4.97
CA TRP A 327 32.61 -1.32 -3.64
C TRP A 327 31.75 -1.98 -2.53
N LEU A 328 30.53 -2.42 -2.86
CA LEU A 328 29.66 -3.18 -1.97
C LEU A 328 30.23 -4.59 -1.75
N LEU A 329 30.51 -5.33 -2.83
CA LEU A 329 30.99 -6.71 -2.75
C LEU A 329 32.34 -6.80 -2.02
N ASP A 330 33.27 -5.89 -2.28
CA ASP A 330 34.56 -5.82 -1.59
C ASP A 330 34.40 -5.49 -0.09
N GLY A 331 33.43 -4.63 0.24
CA GLY A 331 33.09 -4.31 1.63
C GLY A 331 32.55 -5.54 2.37
N LEU A 332 31.58 -6.23 1.78
CA LEU A 332 31.02 -7.47 2.33
C LEU A 332 32.08 -8.57 2.49
N ALA A 333 33.02 -8.67 1.54
CA ALA A 333 34.11 -9.63 1.59
C ALA A 333 35.15 -9.36 2.71
N THR A 334 35.30 -8.10 3.12
CA THR A 334 36.36 -7.67 4.05
C THR A 334 35.86 -7.19 5.41
N SER A 335 34.54 -7.09 5.59
CA SER A 335 33.95 -6.64 6.84
C SER A 335 34.29 -7.57 8.01
N THR A 336 34.48 -6.95 9.16
CA THR A 336 34.72 -7.62 10.45
C THR A 336 33.68 -7.20 11.50
N ALA A 337 32.64 -6.49 11.08
CA ALA A 337 31.52 -6.11 11.94
C ALA A 337 30.63 -7.31 12.25
N ARG A 338 29.92 -7.27 13.39
CA ARG A 338 28.95 -8.31 13.77
C ARG A 338 27.70 -8.29 12.90
N TRP A 339 27.21 -7.11 12.57
CA TRP A 339 26.06 -6.90 11.71
C TRP A 339 26.49 -6.15 10.45
N ASN A 340 26.13 -6.67 9.28
CA ASN A 340 26.46 -6.07 7.99
C ASN A 340 25.17 -5.56 7.34
N VAL A 341 25.01 -4.24 7.32
CA VAL A 341 23.76 -3.60 6.90
C VAL A 341 23.93 -3.06 5.48
N ILE A 342 23.03 -3.45 4.59
CA ILE A 342 22.84 -2.84 3.27
C ILE A 342 21.64 -1.90 3.38
N ALA A 343 21.91 -0.59 3.39
CA ALA A 343 20.88 0.44 3.48
C ALA A 343 20.63 1.02 2.09
N GLN A 344 19.43 0.82 1.55
CA GLN A 344 19.08 1.17 0.19
C GLN A 344 17.60 1.59 0.08
N GLN A 345 17.14 1.87 -1.13
CA GLN A 345 15.92 2.63 -1.39
C GLN A 345 14.66 1.76 -1.37
N THR A 346 14.68 0.57 -1.95
CA THR A 346 13.46 -0.15 -2.36
C THR A 346 13.40 -1.62 -1.89
N ILE A 347 12.49 -2.45 -2.39
CA ILE A 347 12.39 -3.87 -1.99
C ILE A 347 13.43 -4.71 -2.75
N PHE A 348 14.29 -5.42 -2.02
CA PHE A 348 15.31 -6.34 -2.54
C PHE A 348 14.76 -7.73 -2.82
N ALA A 349 13.97 -8.30 -1.90
CA ALA A 349 13.39 -9.62 -2.07
C ALA A 349 12.45 -9.68 -3.30
N LYS A 350 12.39 -10.85 -3.94
CA LYS A 350 11.48 -11.09 -5.07
C LYS A 350 10.03 -10.92 -4.65
N PHE A 351 9.18 -10.30 -5.46
CA PHE A 351 7.74 -10.28 -5.24
C PHE A 351 6.96 -10.51 -6.53
N ASP A 352 6.35 -11.69 -6.62
CA ASP A 352 5.48 -12.06 -7.74
C ASP A 352 4.01 -11.68 -7.45
N TYR A 353 3.43 -10.86 -8.33
CA TYR A 353 2.02 -10.49 -8.29
C TYR A 353 1.10 -11.53 -8.95
N ASP A 354 1.66 -12.44 -9.76
CA ASP A 354 0.92 -13.52 -10.41
C ASP A 354 0.81 -14.74 -9.48
N LEU A 355 -0.37 -15.37 -9.44
CA LEU A 355 -0.61 -16.60 -8.69
C LEU A 355 -0.64 -17.84 -9.61
N GLY A 356 -0.61 -17.63 -10.92
CA GLY A 356 -0.59 -18.65 -11.96
C GLY A 356 0.82 -19.08 -12.34
N PRO A 357 1.01 -19.73 -13.50
CA PRO A 357 2.32 -20.17 -13.97
C PRO A 357 3.16 -19.03 -14.59
N GLY A 358 2.60 -17.83 -14.69
CA GLY A 358 3.29 -16.63 -15.16
C GLY A 358 4.18 -16.04 -14.07
N LEU A 359 4.76 -14.88 -14.39
CA LEU A 359 5.46 -14.03 -13.44
C LEU A 359 4.98 -12.61 -13.68
N SER A 360 4.82 -11.84 -12.62
CA SER A 360 4.46 -10.43 -12.72
C SER A 360 5.18 -9.64 -11.64
N TYR A 361 5.91 -8.59 -12.01
CA TYR A 361 6.84 -7.89 -11.12
C TYR A 361 6.58 -6.39 -11.04
N ASN A 362 7.25 -5.76 -10.08
CA ASN A 362 7.56 -4.34 -10.14
C ASN A 362 8.94 -4.12 -10.79
N LEU A 363 8.95 -3.50 -11.96
CA LEU A 363 10.13 -3.34 -12.80
C LEU A 363 11.05 -2.19 -12.37
N ASP A 364 10.61 -1.32 -11.44
CA ASP A 364 11.44 -0.29 -10.82
C ASP A 364 12.31 -0.86 -9.67
N GLN A 365 11.86 -1.95 -9.05
CA GLN A 365 12.51 -2.60 -7.91
C GLN A 365 13.59 -3.59 -8.32
N TRP A 366 14.21 -4.28 -7.37
CA TRP A 366 15.22 -5.29 -7.66
C TRP A 366 14.71 -6.46 -8.53
N ASP A 367 13.40 -6.67 -8.63
CA ASP A 367 12.80 -7.61 -9.59
C ASP A 367 12.95 -7.19 -11.06
N GLY A 368 13.11 -5.89 -11.33
CA GLY A 368 13.50 -5.38 -12.64
C GLY A 368 14.98 -5.61 -12.99
N TYR A 369 15.80 -6.05 -12.03
CA TYR A 369 17.26 -6.19 -12.15
C TYR A 369 17.78 -7.52 -11.53
N PRO A 370 17.20 -8.68 -11.91
CA PRO A 370 17.51 -9.97 -11.27
C PRO A 370 18.99 -10.36 -11.38
N ALA A 371 19.68 -10.07 -12.48
CA ALA A 371 21.11 -10.37 -12.63
C ALA A 371 21.96 -9.59 -11.60
N ALA A 372 21.68 -8.30 -11.39
CA ALA A 372 22.35 -7.49 -10.38
C ALA A 372 22.05 -7.97 -8.95
N ARG A 373 20.79 -8.33 -8.68
CA ARG A 373 20.41 -8.97 -7.41
C ARG A 373 21.19 -10.26 -7.17
N GLN A 374 21.28 -11.12 -8.18
CA GLN A 374 21.96 -12.41 -8.07
C GLN A 374 23.46 -12.25 -7.76
N ARG A 375 24.15 -11.27 -8.35
CA ARG A 375 25.57 -11.00 -8.03
C ARG A 375 25.79 -10.65 -6.55
N ILE A 376 24.84 -9.93 -5.93
CA ILE A 376 24.88 -9.63 -4.50
C ILE A 376 24.59 -10.89 -3.67
N LEU A 377 23.56 -11.67 -4.02
CA LEU A 377 23.24 -12.93 -3.36
C LEU A 377 24.43 -13.92 -3.40
N ASP A 378 25.05 -14.05 -4.56
CA ASP A 378 26.24 -14.89 -4.76
C ASP A 378 27.41 -14.43 -3.89
N ALA A 379 27.61 -13.11 -3.75
CA ALA A 379 28.64 -12.58 -2.87
C ALA A 379 28.34 -12.82 -1.39
N LEU A 380 27.09 -12.67 -0.95
CA LEU A 380 26.68 -13.02 0.42
C LEU A 380 26.93 -14.51 0.70
N ARG A 381 26.58 -15.38 -0.25
CA ARG A 381 26.78 -16.83 -0.16
C ARG A 381 28.27 -17.22 -0.17
N LYS A 382 29.08 -16.55 -0.99
CA LYS A 382 30.52 -16.81 -1.15
C LYS A 382 31.34 -16.32 0.03
N HIS A 383 31.09 -15.08 0.48
CA HIS A 383 31.91 -14.41 1.48
C HIS A 383 31.41 -14.60 2.91
N ARG A 384 30.13 -14.96 3.10
CA ARG A 384 29.52 -15.22 4.40
C ARG A 384 29.79 -14.10 5.43
N PRO A 385 29.54 -12.81 5.10
CA PRO A 385 29.64 -11.74 6.09
C PRO A 385 28.71 -12.03 7.27
N SER A 386 29.12 -11.65 8.49
CA SER A 386 28.31 -11.89 9.68
C SER A 386 27.00 -11.12 9.63
N ASN A 387 25.89 -11.84 9.83
CA ASN A 387 24.53 -11.33 9.97
C ASN A 387 24.15 -10.21 8.98
N PRO A 388 23.98 -10.54 7.69
CA PRO A 388 23.54 -9.56 6.70
C PRO A 388 22.09 -9.12 6.97
N VAL A 389 21.87 -7.81 6.99
CA VAL A 389 20.54 -7.19 7.12
C VAL A 389 20.36 -6.17 6.01
N ILE A 390 19.24 -6.21 5.31
CA ILE A 390 18.87 -5.22 4.29
C ILE A 390 17.78 -4.32 4.88
N ILE A 391 17.95 -3.00 4.74
CA ILE A 391 16.92 -2.03 5.12
C ILE A 391 16.53 -1.17 3.90
N GLY A 392 15.24 -0.89 3.76
CA GLY A 392 14.66 -0.21 2.59
C GLY A 392 13.41 0.63 2.87
N GLY A 393 12.91 1.29 1.82
CA GLY A 393 11.75 2.18 1.79
C GLY A 393 10.94 2.06 0.48
N ASP A 394 10.71 3.17 -0.23
CA ASP A 394 10.00 3.32 -1.51
C ASP A 394 8.51 2.89 -1.46
N TRP A 395 8.22 1.63 -1.16
CA TRP A 395 6.94 1.00 -1.52
C TRP A 395 5.74 1.33 -0.61
N HIS A 396 5.86 2.38 0.21
CA HIS A 396 4.82 2.94 1.09
C HIS A 396 4.11 1.93 2.02
N SER A 397 4.76 0.82 2.33
CA SER A 397 4.24 -0.30 3.10
C SER A 397 5.36 -0.96 3.91
N ALA A 398 5.01 -1.58 5.03
CA ALA A 398 5.98 -2.25 5.88
C ALA A 398 6.17 -3.71 5.44
N TRP A 399 7.42 -4.16 5.35
CA TRP A 399 7.76 -5.54 4.97
C TRP A 399 8.81 -6.14 5.88
N VAL A 400 8.69 -7.44 6.08
CA VAL A 400 9.75 -8.29 6.62
C VAL A 400 9.90 -9.50 5.73
N ASN A 401 11.08 -9.69 5.14
CA ASN A 401 11.34 -10.78 4.21
C ASN A 401 12.55 -11.61 4.64
N ASP A 402 12.48 -12.92 4.40
CA ASP A 402 13.69 -13.74 4.30
C ASP A 402 14.29 -13.54 2.89
N VAL A 403 15.57 -13.21 2.82
CA VAL A 403 16.28 -13.09 1.53
C VAL A 403 16.91 -14.43 1.20
N LEU A 404 16.34 -15.12 0.21
CA LEU A 404 16.76 -16.45 -0.19
C LEU A 404 17.95 -16.43 -1.15
N ALA A 405 18.77 -17.48 -1.13
CA ALA A 405 19.85 -17.69 -2.10
C ALA A 405 19.31 -17.98 -3.52
N ASP A 406 18.08 -18.48 -3.60
CA ASP A 406 17.32 -18.74 -4.81
C ASP A 406 15.83 -18.54 -4.45
N PHE A 407 15.16 -17.59 -5.09
CA PHE A 407 13.75 -17.29 -4.82
C PHE A 407 12.78 -18.22 -5.57
N ASP A 408 13.27 -19.03 -6.51
CA ASP A 408 12.44 -20.02 -7.21
C ASP A 408 12.33 -21.34 -6.41
N ASP A 409 13.15 -21.51 -5.38
CA ASP A 409 13.07 -22.59 -4.39
C ASP A 409 12.71 -22.02 -2.99
N PRO A 410 11.47 -22.19 -2.50
CA PRO A 410 11.06 -21.67 -1.19
C PRO A 410 11.76 -22.36 -0.01
N THR A 411 12.50 -23.45 -0.25
CA THR A 411 13.32 -24.14 0.76
C THR A 411 14.79 -23.72 0.71
N SER A 412 15.14 -22.80 -0.19
CA SER A 412 16.49 -22.28 -0.36
C SER A 412 17.03 -21.62 0.90
N GLU A 413 18.34 -21.56 1.00
CA GLU A 413 19.05 -21.00 2.13
C GLU A 413 18.73 -19.50 2.33
N VAL A 414 18.35 -19.11 3.55
CA VAL A 414 18.20 -17.70 3.93
C VAL A 414 19.60 -17.07 4.10
N LEU A 415 19.91 -16.05 3.30
CA LEU A 415 21.20 -15.35 3.31
C LEU A 415 21.19 -14.06 4.14
N ALA A 416 20.03 -13.40 4.21
CA ALA A 416 19.86 -12.14 4.94
C ALA A 416 18.42 -12.00 5.46
N SER A 417 18.21 -11.06 6.38
CA SER A 417 16.87 -10.57 6.73
C SER A 417 16.67 -9.19 6.12
N GLU A 418 15.49 -8.93 5.59
CA GLU A 418 15.13 -7.63 5.02
C GLU A 418 14.00 -6.98 5.82
N PHE A 419 14.17 -5.69 6.11
CA PHE A 419 13.16 -4.84 6.74
C PHE A 419 12.90 -3.60 5.89
N ILE A 420 11.69 -3.48 5.35
CA ILE A 420 11.26 -2.30 4.59
C ILE A 420 10.37 -1.46 5.48
N ALA A 421 10.74 -0.20 5.68
CA ALA A 421 9.91 0.74 6.40
C ALA A 421 8.71 1.11 5.53
N THR A 422 7.53 1.21 6.16
CA THR A 422 6.47 2.01 5.55
C THR A 422 6.93 3.46 5.43
N SER A 423 6.23 4.22 4.60
CA SER A 423 6.34 5.66 4.49
C SER A 423 6.00 6.41 5.78
N ILE A 424 6.66 7.56 6.01
CA ILE A 424 6.30 8.54 7.04
C ILE A 424 4.88 9.06 6.83
N SER A 425 4.50 9.31 5.56
CA SER A 425 3.19 9.86 5.23
C SER A 425 2.67 9.56 3.82
N SER A 426 3.52 9.16 2.88
CA SER A 426 3.10 8.81 1.52
C SER A 426 2.12 7.63 1.52
N GLY A 427 1.03 7.70 0.74
CA GLY A 427 0.03 6.64 0.71
C GLY A 427 0.30 5.60 -0.38
N ILE A 428 -0.38 4.46 -0.28
CA ILE A 428 -0.23 3.33 -1.18
C ILE A 428 -1.46 3.19 -2.10
N GLY A 429 -1.23 3.13 -3.41
CA GLY A 429 -2.30 2.94 -4.41
C GLY A 429 -2.53 1.48 -4.80
N TRP A 430 -1.68 0.58 -4.34
CA TRP A 430 -1.54 -0.80 -4.83
C TRP A 430 -1.61 -1.88 -3.73
N ASP A 431 -2.08 -1.54 -2.52
CA ASP A 431 -2.17 -2.47 -1.38
C ASP A 431 -2.96 -3.73 -1.73
N ALA A 432 -4.07 -3.59 -2.46
CA ALA A 432 -4.88 -4.73 -2.89
C ALA A 432 -4.10 -5.71 -3.79
N ALA A 433 -3.33 -5.20 -4.75
CA ALA A 433 -2.53 -6.04 -5.66
C ALA A 433 -1.40 -6.76 -4.92
N VAL A 434 -0.79 -6.12 -3.93
CA VAL A 434 0.22 -6.78 -3.09
C VAL A 434 -0.42 -7.88 -2.23
N ARG A 435 -1.50 -7.58 -1.50
CA ARG A 435 -2.17 -8.57 -0.64
C ARG A 435 -2.59 -9.81 -1.42
N GLN A 436 -3.02 -9.60 -2.65
CA GLN A 436 -3.36 -10.65 -3.60
C GLN A 436 -2.16 -11.52 -3.98
N GLY A 437 -0.98 -10.95 -4.22
CA GLY A 437 0.24 -11.69 -4.60
C GLY A 437 0.93 -12.43 -3.44
N LEU A 438 0.63 -12.09 -2.18
CA LEU A 438 1.29 -12.69 -1.01
C LEU A 438 1.37 -14.24 -1.02
N PRO A 439 0.34 -15.00 -1.43
CA PRO A 439 0.41 -16.46 -1.49
C PRO A 439 1.51 -17.02 -2.40
N ALA A 440 1.94 -16.28 -3.45
CA ALA A 440 3.04 -16.69 -4.32
C ALA A 440 4.43 -16.44 -3.70
N ASN A 441 4.51 -15.75 -2.55
CA ASN A 441 5.75 -15.22 -1.99
C ASN A 441 5.97 -15.72 -0.55
N PRO A 442 6.25 -17.02 -0.33
CA PRO A 442 6.31 -17.62 1.01
C PRO A 442 7.47 -17.11 1.89
N HIS A 443 8.44 -16.41 1.31
CA HIS A 443 9.53 -15.75 2.04
C HIS A 443 9.10 -14.43 2.72
N VAL A 444 7.95 -13.86 2.37
CA VAL A 444 7.39 -12.67 3.03
C VAL A 444 6.83 -13.07 4.40
N LYS A 445 7.46 -12.59 5.48
CA LYS A 445 7.04 -12.86 6.87
C LYS A 445 5.97 -11.90 7.37
N LEU A 446 5.98 -10.67 6.86
CA LEU A 446 4.98 -9.66 7.15
C LEU A 446 4.86 -8.69 5.99
N TYR A 447 3.62 -8.32 5.70
CA TYR A 447 3.24 -7.19 4.85
C TYR A 447 2.18 -6.35 5.57
N GLU A 448 2.34 -5.03 5.57
CA GLU A 448 1.30 -4.11 6.00
C GLU A 448 1.31 -2.79 5.22
N GLY A 449 0.29 -2.58 4.37
CA GLY A 449 0.11 -1.38 3.56
C GLY A 449 -0.93 -0.37 4.08
N GLY A 450 -1.61 -0.62 5.19
CA GLY A 450 -2.64 0.28 5.74
C GLY A 450 -2.08 1.46 6.54
N TYR A 451 -0.95 1.29 7.23
CA TYR A 451 -0.42 2.26 8.19
C TYR A 451 0.91 2.91 7.80
N ARG A 452 1.12 4.16 8.24
CA ARG A 452 2.35 4.95 8.02
C ARG A 452 3.21 4.94 9.28
N GLY A 453 4.50 5.28 9.19
CA GLY A 453 5.40 5.22 10.34
C GLY A 453 6.89 5.12 9.98
N TYR A 454 7.64 4.34 10.75
CA TYR A 454 9.08 4.12 10.61
C TYR A 454 9.48 2.81 11.28
N VAL A 455 10.75 2.39 11.19
CA VAL A 455 11.24 1.21 11.91
C VAL A 455 12.28 1.63 12.95
N LEU A 456 12.11 1.16 14.18
CA LEU A 456 13.02 1.37 15.29
C LEU A 456 13.83 0.08 15.52
N CYS A 457 15.15 0.19 15.46
CA CYS A 457 16.07 -0.92 15.62
C CYS A 457 16.83 -0.85 16.95
N ASP A 458 16.91 -1.97 17.66
CA ASP A 458 17.71 -2.16 18.86
C ASP A 458 18.71 -3.30 18.63
N VAL A 459 19.99 -2.96 18.51
CA VAL A 459 21.05 -3.86 18.05
C VAL A 459 22.08 -4.07 19.15
N THR A 460 22.39 -5.32 19.42
CA THR A 460 23.40 -5.80 20.38
C THR A 460 24.29 -6.84 19.68
N PRO A 461 25.40 -7.27 20.28
CA PRO A 461 26.22 -8.34 19.70
C PRO A 461 25.44 -9.63 19.39
N ASP A 462 24.41 -9.95 20.18
CA ASP A 462 23.71 -11.24 20.11
C ASP A 462 22.36 -11.16 19.37
N ARG A 463 21.81 -9.96 19.18
CA ARG A 463 20.46 -9.75 18.63
C ARG A 463 20.34 -8.42 17.88
N TRP A 464 19.66 -8.48 16.74
CA TRP A 464 19.03 -7.35 16.07
C TRP A 464 17.52 -7.41 16.26
N GLN A 465 16.94 -6.40 16.90
CA GLN A 465 15.48 -6.27 17.02
C GLN A 465 14.98 -5.13 16.13
N ALA A 466 13.88 -5.36 15.42
CA ALA A 466 13.18 -4.35 14.63
C ALA A 466 11.72 -4.21 15.12
N ASP A 467 11.38 -3.01 15.59
CA ASP A 467 10.04 -2.60 15.99
C ASP A 467 9.44 -1.76 14.86
N LEU A 468 8.44 -2.28 14.17
CA LEU A 468 7.75 -1.58 13.09
C LEU A 468 6.77 -0.58 13.75
N ARG A 469 7.12 0.70 13.80
CA ARG A 469 6.33 1.75 14.44
C ARG A 469 5.34 2.32 13.44
N ILE A 470 4.09 2.47 13.85
CA ILE A 470 3.02 3.00 13.01
C ILE A 470 2.27 4.15 13.69
N VAL A 471 1.62 4.99 12.90
CA VAL A 471 0.67 6.03 13.32
C VAL A 471 -0.65 5.88 12.58
N LEU A 472 -1.75 6.30 13.21
CA LEU A 472 -3.10 6.13 12.64
C LEU A 472 -3.46 7.19 11.60
N ALA A 473 -2.94 8.40 11.77
CA ALA A 473 -3.21 9.56 10.93
C ALA A 473 -1.90 10.35 10.73
N PRO A 474 -1.17 10.14 9.62
CA PRO A 474 0.19 10.67 9.44
C PRO A 474 0.25 12.20 9.48
N GLY A 475 -0.75 12.89 8.92
CA GLY A 475 -0.86 14.35 8.87
C GLY A 475 -1.43 15.00 10.13
N ASP A 476 -1.80 14.22 11.15
CA ASP A 476 -2.26 14.73 12.44
C ASP A 476 -1.15 14.62 13.49
N GLY A 477 -0.55 15.74 13.85
CA GLY A 477 0.50 15.80 14.87
C GLY A 477 0.07 15.34 16.27
N ALA A 478 -1.21 15.05 16.53
CA ALA A 478 -1.69 14.42 17.76
C ALA A 478 -1.97 12.90 17.61
N SER A 479 -1.81 12.33 16.41
CA SER A 479 -2.12 10.92 16.15
C SER A 479 -1.28 9.99 17.03
N PRO A 480 -1.86 8.98 17.72
CA PRO A 480 -1.09 8.05 18.53
C PRO A 480 -0.19 7.17 17.66
N ALA A 481 0.88 6.67 18.27
CA ALA A 481 1.82 5.75 17.65
C ALA A 481 1.82 4.39 18.37
N TYR A 482 1.97 3.32 17.61
CA TYR A 482 1.93 1.94 18.08
C TYR A 482 3.09 1.15 17.49
N THR A 483 3.47 0.05 18.13
CA THR A 483 4.30 -0.97 17.50
C THR A 483 3.38 -1.95 16.78
N LEU A 484 3.48 -2.01 15.45
CA LEU A 484 2.74 -2.92 14.58
C LEU A 484 3.14 -4.37 14.82
N ALA A 485 4.45 -4.61 14.80
CA ALA A 485 5.05 -5.91 14.99
C ALA A 485 6.49 -5.72 15.46
N ARG A 486 6.99 -6.74 16.14
CA ARG A 486 8.38 -6.82 16.57
C ARG A 486 9.02 -8.06 16.01
N PHE A 487 10.21 -7.92 15.45
CA PHE A 487 11.01 -9.03 14.92
C PHE A 487 12.39 -9.05 15.55
N GLU A 488 12.96 -10.25 15.69
CA GLU A 488 14.36 -10.45 16.01
C GLU A 488 15.09 -11.25 14.94
N VAL A 489 16.36 -10.90 14.73
CA VAL A 489 17.38 -11.73 14.08
C VAL A 489 18.44 -12.01 15.14
N ARG A 490 18.82 -13.27 15.31
CA ARG A 490 19.85 -13.67 16.30
C ARG A 490 21.20 -13.80 15.63
N ASP A 491 22.26 -13.55 16.38
CA ASP A 491 23.63 -13.76 15.88
C ASP A 491 23.80 -15.18 15.33
N GLY A 492 24.29 -15.29 14.09
CA GLY A 492 24.51 -16.55 13.39
C GLY A 492 23.27 -17.23 12.84
N GLU A 493 22.07 -16.66 12.99
CA GLU A 493 20.80 -17.24 12.53
C GLU A 493 20.09 -16.28 11.57
N PRO A 494 20.35 -16.36 10.25
CA PRO A 494 19.62 -15.58 9.26
C PRO A 494 18.11 -15.87 9.27
N GLY A 495 17.31 -14.83 9.05
CA GLY A 495 15.85 -14.88 9.00
C GLY A 495 15.20 -14.23 10.22
N ALA A 496 14.19 -13.41 9.97
CA ALA A 496 13.52 -12.65 11.01
C ALA A 496 12.43 -13.48 11.71
N ARG A 497 12.41 -13.47 13.04
CA ARG A 497 11.41 -14.15 13.87
C ARG A 497 10.53 -13.14 14.58
N GLN A 498 9.22 -13.27 14.44
CA GLN A 498 8.29 -12.39 15.12
C GLN A 498 8.26 -12.66 16.63
N LEU A 499 8.35 -11.59 17.43
CA LEU A 499 8.32 -11.61 18.90
C LEU A 499 6.91 -11.26 19.42
N GLY A 500 5.97 -12.20 19.32
CA GLY A 500 4.64 -12.11 19.96
C GLY A 500 3.72 -10.98 19.48
N ALA A 501 2.55 -10.83 20.13
CA ALA A 501 1.54 -9.84 19.76
C ALA A 501 2.02 -8.41 20.10
N ALA A 502 1.84 -7.50 19.15
CA ALA A 502 2.18 -6.10 19.30
C ALA A 502 1.01 -5.30 19.95
N ASP A 503 1.14 -3.97 20.05
CA ASP A 503 0.11 -3.11 20.64
C ASP A 503 -1.22 -3.21 19.86
N GLY A 504 -2.35 -2.70 20.36
CA GLY A 504 -3.61 -2.61 19.60
C GLY A 504 -4.57 -3.77 19.86
N ILE A 505 -5.47 -4.08 18.93
CA ILE A 505 -6.48 -5.14 19.10
C ILE A 505 -6.10 -6.32 18.20
N ALA A 506 -5.80 -7.46 18.79
CA ALA A 506 -5.37 -8.65 18.06
C ALA A 506 -6.13 -9.88 18.56
N GLY A 507 -6.43 -10.80 17.64
CA GLY A 507 -7.13 -12.02 17.99
C GLY A 507 -7.15 -13.03 16.87
N VAL A 508 -7.88 -14.11 17.12
CA VAL A 508 -8.11 -15.19 16.18
C VAL A 508 -9.62 -15.47 16.12
N ILE A 509 -10.18 -15.53 14.92
CA ILE A 509 -11.54 -16.01 14.70
C ILE A 509 -11.48 -17.50 14.40
N ARG A 510 -12.25 -18.30 15.15
CA ARG A 510 -12.28 -19.76 15.00
C ARG A 510 -13.69 -20.31 14.81
N SER A 511 -13.78 -21.49 14.21
CA SER A 511 -14.92 -22.40 14.36
C SER A 511 -14.41 -23.75 14.83
N GLY A 512 -14.82 -24.18 16.03
CA GLY A 512 -14.17 -25.29 16.73
C GLY A 512 -12.68 -25.01 16.95
N SER A 513 -11.81 -25.91 16.49
CA SER A 513 -10.35 -25.77 16.58
C SER A 513 -9.70 -25.04 15.39
N SER A 514 -10.46 -24.76 14.33
CA SER A 514 -9.94 -24.23 13.07
C SER A 514 -10.05 -22.72 13.02
N GLY A 515 -9.00 -22.04 12.56
CA GLY A 515 -9.05 -20.62 12.22
C GLY A 515 -9.91 -20.39 10.97
N LEU A 516 -10.71 -19.33 10.96
CA LEU A 516 -11.52 -18.95 9.80
C LEU A 516 -10.73 -17.94 8.96
N ILE A 517 -10.35 -18.34 7.74
CA ILE A 517 -9.79 -17.43 6.74
C ILE A 517 -10.86 -16.45 6.25
N ASN A 518 -10.47 -15.22 5.90
CA ASN A 518 -11.37 -14.23 5.30
C ASN A 518 -12.61 -13.92 6.15
N ALA A 519 -12.52 -14.11 7.47
CA ALA A 519 -13.52 -13.60 8.40
C ALA A 519 -13.27 -12.11 8.61
N GLU A 520 -14.32 -11.30 8.52
CA GLU A 520 -14.26 -9.86 8.76
C GLU A 520 -14.36 -9.56 10.25
N VAL A 521 -13.57 -8.59 10.68
CA VAL A 521 -13.65 -7.94 11.99
C VAL A 521 -14.03 -6.49 11.78
N LEU A 522 -15.06 -6.01 12.48
CA LEU A 522 -15.49 -4.62 12.50
C LEU A 522 -15.26 -4.02 13.88
N VAL A 523 -14.73 -2.80 13.93
CA VAL A 523 -14.78 -1.96 15.14
C VAL A 523 -15.81 -0.86 14.90
N ARG A 524 -16.82 -0.77 15.75
CA ARG A 524 -17.83 0.28 15.74
C ARG A 524 -17.57 1.30 16.84
N ARG A 525 -17.84 2.56 16.52
CA ARG A 525 -17.94 3.63 17.51
C ARG A 525 -19.21 3.47 18.35
N PRO A 526 -19.31 4.14 19.52
CA PRO A 526 -20.52 4.14 20.34
C PRO A 526 -21.79 4.61 19.62
N ASP A 527 -21.67 5.38 18.54
CA ASP A 527 -22.79 5.82 17.70
C ASP A 527 -23.25 4.78 16.66
N GLY A 528 -22.61 3.60 16.64
CA GLY A 528 -22.89 2.50 15.70
C GLY A 528 -22.16 2.59 14.36
N SER A 529 -21.48 3.71 14.07
CA SER A 529 -20.71 3.87 12.84
C SER A 529 -19.48 2.96 12.82
N THR A 530 -19.19 2.35 11.67
CA THR A 530 -17.97 1.56 11.49
C THR A 530 -16.75 2.49 11.53
N MET A 531 -15.80 2.18 12.41
CA MET A 531 -14.52 2.88 12.52
C MET A 531 -13.47 2.27 11.61
N ILE A 532 -13.25 0.96 11.73
CA ILE A 532 -12.28 0.22 10.95
C ILE A 532 -12.79 -1.20 10.73
N ARG A 533 -12.38 -1.80 9.61
CA ARG A 533 -12.61 -3.20 9.28
C ARG A 533 -11.30 -3.85 8.87
N THR A 534 -11.14 -5.12 9.18
CA THR A 534 -10.00 -5.95 8.74
C THR A 534 -10.48 -7.38 8.50
N TRP A 535 -9.63 -8.23 7.93
CA TRP A 535 -9.92 -9.63 7.67
C TRP A 535 -8.84 -10.53 8.25
N THR A 536 -9.21 -11.77 8.52
CA THR A 536 -8.29 -12.77 9.04
C THR A 536 -7.40 -13.39 7.96
N ASP A 537 -6.17 -13.74 8.36
CA ASP A 537 -5.26 -14.54 7.57
C ASP A 537 -5.72 -16.02 7.45
N ALA A 538 -4.93 -16.84 6.76
CA ALA A 538 -5.22 -18.28 6.58
C ALA A 538 -5.32 -19.08 7.89
N ASN A 539 -4.81 -18.56 9.00
CA ASN A 539 -4.89 -19.17 10.33
C ASN A 539 -5.98 -18.54 11.22
N GLY A 540 -6.82 -17.67 10.66
CA GLY A 540 -7.86 -16.95 11.40
C GLY A 540 -7.35 -15.76 12.21
N ARG A 541 -6.07 -15.38 12.10
CA ARG A 541 -5.47 -14.32 12.90
C ARG A 541 -5.73 -12.96 12.28
N TRP A 542 -5.90 -11.95 13.12
CA TRP A 542 -6.09 -10.57 12.70
C TRP A 542 -5.50 -9.60 13.71
N HIS A 543 -5.23 -8.38 13.23
CA HIS A 543 -4.68 -7.30 14.04
C HIS A 543 -5.14 -5.96 13.48
N LEU A 544 -5.53 -5.03 14.35
CA LEU A 544 -5.89 -3.66 13.97
C LEU A 544 -5.58 -2.68 15.10
N PHE A 545 -5.57 -1.40 14.75
CA PHE A 545 -5.28 -0.31 15.67
C PHE A 545 -6.36 0.76 15.62
N VAL A 546 -6.77 1.21 16.80
CA VAL A 546 -7.68 2.33 16.99
C VAL A 546 -7.13 3.26 18.08
N PRO A 547 -7.53 4.54 18.12
CA PRO A 547 -7.20 5.43 19.23
C PRO A 547 -7.71 4.86 20.57
N PRO A 548 -7.18 5.33 21.71
CA PRO A 548 -7.73 4.98 23.01
C PRO A 548 -9.21 5.38 23.11
N GLY A 549 -10.05 4.49 23.63
CA GLY A 549 -11.50 4.70 23.65
C GLY A 549 -12.31 3.44 23.92
N SER A 550 -13.64 3.58 23.91
CA SER A 550 -14.60 2.47 24.01
C SER A 550 -15.24 2.20 22.66
N TYR A 551 -15.30 0.92 22.28
CA TYR A 551 -15.77 0.47 20.97
C TYR A 551 -16.54 -0.85 21.07
N ARG A 552 -17.33 -1.15 20.06
CA ARG A 552 -17.92 -2.47 19.87
C ARG A 552 -17.18 -3.21 18.77
N LEU A 553 -16.60 -4.34 19.11
CA LEU A 553 -15.91 -5.24 18.18
C LEU A 553 -16.92 -6.29 17.68
N GLU A 554 -16.98 -6.53 16.38
CA GLU A 554 -17.85 -7.52 15.74
C GLU A 554 -17.05 -8.42 14.80
N ALA A 555 -17.50 -9.65 14.61
CA ALA A 555 -16.91 -10.64 13.72
C ALA A 555 -17.99 -11.29 12.84
N HIS A 556 -17.69 -11.39 11.54
CA HIS A 556 -18.57 -11.92 10.51
C HIS A 556 -17.78 -12.84 9.57
N ALA A 557 -18.37 -13.94 9.11
CA ALA A 557 -17.77 -14.78 8.07
C ALA A 557 -18.88 -15.39 7.21
N VAL A 558 -18.60 -15.58 5.92
CA VAL A 558 -19.54 -16.20 4.97
C VAL A 558 -19.89 -17.61 5.44
N GLY A 559 -21.18 -17.89 5.62
CA GLY A 559 -21.67 -19.20 6.11
C GLY A 559 -21.55 -19.42 7.62
N TYR A 560 -21.25 -18.37 8.40
CA TYR A 560 -21.21 -18.44 9.86
C TYR A 560 -22.13 -17.42 10.52
N GLY A 561 -22.54 -17.71 11.76
CA GLY A 561 -23.17 -16.72 12.63
C GLY A 561 -22.21 -15.55 12.95
N SER A 562 -22.75 -14.41 13.32
CA SER A 562 -21.96 -13.23 13.73
C SER A 562 -21.81 -13.16 15.25
N ALA A 563 -20.73 -12.55 15.73
CA ALA A 563 -20.49 -12.29 17.15
C ALA A 563 -20.05 -10.83 17.37
N GLY A 564 -20.23 -10.32 18.59
CA GLY A 564 -19.70 -9.01 18.94
C GLY A 564 -19.68 -8.74 20.45
N ARG A 565 -18.77 -7.88 20.89
CA ARG A 565 -18.59 -7.48 22.30
C ARG A 565 -18.07 -6.04 22.42
N GLU A 566 -18.38 -5.39 23.53
CA GLU A 566 -17.76 -4.11 23.88
C GLU A 566 -16.30 -4.34 24.30
N ILE A 567 -15.42 -3.42 23.90
CA ILE A 567 -14.00 -3.39 24.25
C ILE A 567 -13.59 -1.97 24.67
N THR A 568 -12.53 -1.87 25.47
CA THR A 568 -11.87 -0.61 25.79
C THR A 568 -10.41 -0.72 25.40
N VAL A 569 -9.94 0.25 24.63
CA VAL A 569 -8.55 0.35 24.18
C VAL A 569 -7.87 1.44 24.99
N GLU A 570 -6.78 1.07 25.66
CA GLU A 570 -5.90 2.00 26.38
C GLU A 570 -4.67 2.35 25.53
N SER A 571 -3.98 3.43 25.89
CA SER A 571 -2.75 3.83 25.20
C SER A 571 -1.64 2.79 25.43
N GLY A 572 -1.13 2.19 24.36
CA GLY A 572 0.02 1.26 24.41
C GLY A 572 -0.29 -0.14 24.99
N GLY A 573 -1.54 -0.57 24.99
CA GLY A 573 -1.95 -1.93 25.43
C GLY A 573 -2.41 -2.81 24.28
N THR A 574 -2.33 -4.13 24.47
CA THR A 574 -2.97 -5.13 23.59
C THR A 574 -4.34 -5.51 24.16
N VAL A 575 -5.37 -5.51 23.32
CA VAL A 575 -6.71 -5.98 23.63
C VAL A 575 -6.94 -7.30 22.91
N ASP A 576 -7.38 -8.32 23.65
CA ASP A 576 -7.81 -9.59 23.07
C ASP A 576 -9.00 -9.39 22.13
N GLY A 577 -8.91 -9.98 20.95
CA GLY A 577 -9.91 -9.95 19.88
C GLY A 577 -10.48 -11.33 19.53
N ASP A 578 -10.21 -12.38 20.31
CA ASP A 578 -10.65 -13.73 19.96
C ASP A 578 -12.19 -13.83 19.82
N PHE A 579 -12.62 -14.48 18.73
CA PHE A 579 -14.02 -14.84 18.50
C PHE A 579 -14.15 -16.32 18.15
N THR A 580 -15.31 -16.90 18.49
CA THR A 580 -15.73 -18.21 17.98
C THR A 580 -17.05 -18.02 17.25
N LEU A 581 -17.10 -18.41 15.97
CA LEU A 581 -18.30 -18.34 15.14
C LEU A 581 -18.84 -19.75 14.87
N ALA A 582 -20.15 -19.91 14.98
CA ALA A 582 -20.84 -21.16 14.69
C ALA A 582 -21.14 -21.25 13.19
N ALA A 583 -20.82 -22.38 12.56
CA ALA A 583 -21.17 -22.65 11.17
C ALA A 583 -22.70 -22.71 11.00
N ILE A 584 -23.19 -22.20 9.88
CA ILE A 584 -24.58 -22.34 9.47
C ILE A 584 -24.64 -23.52 8.50
N SER A 585 -25.20 -24.64 8.96
CA SER A 585 -25.29 -25.88 8.17
C SER A 585 -26.59 -26.02 7.38
N GLU A 586 -27.60 -25.21 7.69
CA GLU A 586 -28.91 -25.29 7.04
C GLU A 586 -29.11 -24.12 6.07
N PRO A 587 -29.74 -24.35 4.91
CA PRO A 587 -30.13 -23.28 4.01
C PRO A 587 -30.99 -22.22 4.70
N PHE A 588 -30.81 -20.95 4.35
CA PHE A 588 -31.53 -19.85 4.97
C PHE A 588 -31.84 -18.72 4.00
N ALA A 589 -32.86 -17.91 4.32
CA ALA A 589 -33.14 -16.61 3.71
C ALA A 589 -33.66 -15.65 4.79
N ALA A 590 -32.96 -14.53 5.04
CA ALA A 590 -33.36 -13.58 6.10
C ALA A 590 -32.73 -12.19 5.95
N ALA A 591 -33.41 -11.18 6.49
CA ALA A 591 -32.80 -9.89 6.83
C ALA A 591 -31.98 -9.98 8.13
N GLY A 592 -31.28 -8.91 8.49
CA GLY A 592 -30.51 -8.82 9.74
C GLY A 592 -29.16 -9.54 9.69
N ARG A 593 -28.78 -10.05 8.52
CA ARG A 593 -27.49 -10.71 8.26
C ARG A 593 -26.66 -9.86 7.31
N TYR A 594 -25.36 -10.13 7.29
CA TYR A 594 -24.39 -9.36 6.52
C TYR A 594 -23.42 -10.32 5.84
N LEU A 595 -23.13 -10.07 4.56
CA LEU A 595 -22.14 -10.79 3.79
C LEU A 595 -20.85 -9.96 3.76
N PRO A 596 -19.73 -10.47 4.31
CA PRO A 596 -18.49 -9.71 4.40
C PRO A 596 -17.72 -9.66 3.07
N GLY A 597 -17.12 -8.51 2.78
CA GLY A 597 -16.16 -8.34 1.70
C GLY A 597 -15.81 -6.88 1.43
N PRO A 598 -14.70 -6.62 0.71
CA PRO A 598 -14.28 -5.26 0.40
C PRO A 598 -15.27 -4.52 -0.50
N ASN A 599 -15.95 -5.24 -1.39
CA ASN A 599 -16.97 -4.70 -2.31
C ASN A 599 -18.39 -4.89 -1.78
N ALA A 600 -18.55 -5.34 -0.53
CA ALA A 600 -19.87 -5.62 0.02
C ALA A 600 -20.71 -4.34 0.19
N GLU A 601 -21.73 -4.20 -0.65
CA GLU A 601 -22.64 -3.06 -0.71
C GLU A 601 -23.90 -3.25 0.15
N GLY A 602 -24.33 -4.50 0.29
CA GLY A 602 -25.52 -4.87 1.03
C GLY A 602 -25.41 -4.60 2.53
N THR A 603 -26.55 -4.26 3.13
CA THR A 603 -26.65 -4.02 4.57
C THR A 603 -27.54 -5.06 5.23
N ALA A 604 -27.60 -5.04 6.57
CA ALA A 604 -28.55 -5.87 7.33
C ALA A 604 -30.03 -5.58 7.01
N LYS A 605 -30.35 -4.55 6.22
CA LYS A 605 -31.70 -4.25 5.73
C LYS A 605 -32.05 -4.99 4.44
N ASP A 606 -31.05 -5.52 3.74
CA ASP A 606 -31.21 -6.35 2.56
C ASP A 606 -31.35 -7.81 2.97
N LEU A 607 -31.68 -8.69 2.01
CA LEU A 607 -32.01 -10.08 2.29
C LEU A 607 -30.83 -10.98 1.92
N LEU A 608 -30.28 -11.70 2.89
CA LEU A 608 -29.24 -12.69 2.67
C LEU A 608 -29.87 -14.07 2.50
N ILE A 609 -29.52 -14.76 1.42
CA ILE A 609 -29.87 -16.16 1.14
C ILE A 609 -28.59 -16.99 1.00
N GLY A 610 -28.55 -18.20 1.54
CA GLY A 610 -27.33 -19.01 1.48
C GLY A 610 -27.43 -20.37 2.13
N ASN A 611 -26.33 -21.11 2.09
CA ASN A 611 -26.14 -22.44 2.66
C ASN A 611 -24.69 -22.61 3.16
N ASP A 612 -24.24 -23.86 3.31
CA ASP A 612 -22.90 -24.24 3.77
C ASP A 612 -21.81 -24.19 2.67
N SER A 613 -22.11 -23.58 1.52
CA SER A 613 -21.19 -23.45 0.39
C SER A 613 -21.15 -22.04 -0.18
N VAL A 614 -22.30 -21.37 -0.28
CA VAL A 614 -22.43 -20.03 -0.90
C VAL A 614 -23.44 -19.17 -0.15
N ALA A 615 -23.21 -17.86 -0.12
CA ALA A 615 -24.19 -16.87 0.32
C ALA A 615 -24.31 -15.74 -0.69
N MET A 616 -25.50 -15.16 -0.81
CA MET A 616 -25.85 -14.11 -1.76
C MET A 616 -26.77 -13.09 -1.10
N THR A 617 -26.46 -11.80 -1.23
CA THR A 617 -27.33 -10.72 -0.78
C THR A 617 -28.20 -10.25 -1.95
N VAL A 618 -29.52 -10.26 -1.76
CA VAL A 618 -30.50 -9.68 -2.68
C VAL A 618 -30.96 -8.33 -2.13
N ALA A 619 -30.79 -7.27 -2.91
CA ALA A 619 -31.14 -5.92 -2.53
C ALA A 619 -32.64 -5.80 -2.21
N ALA A 620 -32.96 -5.26 -1.05
CA ALA A 620 -34.33 -4.87 -0.68
C ALA A 620 -34.47 -3.35 -0.57
N GLN A 621 -33.39 -2.67 -0.16
CA GLN A 621 -33.35 -1.22 -0.02
C GLN A 621 -32.13 -0.58 -0.69
N PHE A 622 -31.04 -1.32 -0.85
CA PHE A 622 -29.85 -0.79 -1.50
C PHE A 622 -30.17 -0.36 -2.94
N ALA A 623 -29.56 0.76 -3.34
CA ALA A 623 -29.75 1.39 -4.63
C ALA A 623 -28.38 1.74 -5.20
N ASP A 624 -27.96 0.90 -6.13
CA ASP A 624 -26.74 1.03 -6.88
C ASP A 624 -26.88 2.17 -7.92
N PRO A 625 -25.95 3.14 -7.96
CA PRO A 625 -25.91 4.19 -8.97
C PRO A 625 -25.85 3.69 -10.43
N GLN A 626 -25.27 2.53 -10.69
CA GLN A 626 -25.16 1.88 -12.00
C GLN A 626 -26.48 1.25 -12.46
N LEU A 627 -27.40 0.95 -11.53
CA LEU A 627 -28.72 0.36 -11.81
C LEU A 627 -29.88 1.25 -11.29
N PRO A 628 -29.99 2.51 -11.75
CA PRO A 628 -30.84 3.51 -11.11
C PRO A 628 -32.32 3.14 -11.10
N GLY A 629 -32.87 3.03 -9.88
CA GLY A 629 -34.29 2.70 -9.65
C GLY A 629 -34.67 1.26 -9.98
N ALA A 630 -33.69 0.37 -10.16
CA ALA A 630 -33.89 -1.03 -10.53
C ALA A 630 -33.03 -2.02 -9.72
N THR A 631 -32.26 -1.56 -8.74
CA THR A 631 -31.47 -2.43 -7.85
C THR A 631 -32.32 -3.36 -6.97
N PRO A 632 -33.45 -2.93 -6.37
CA PRO A 632 -34.27 -3.83 -5.56
C PRO A 632 -34.65 -5.11 -6.31
N GLY A 633 -34.44 -6.24 -5.65
CA GLY A 633 -34.68 -7.59 -6.16
C GLY A 633 -33.49 -8.22 -6.90
N LYS A 634 -32.35 -7.53 -7.01
CA LYS A 634 -31.13 -8.04 -7.67
C LYS A 634 -30.08 -8.53 -6.66
N PRO A 635 -29.27 -9.54 -7.02
CA PRO A 635 -28.06 -9.85 -6.28
C PRO A 635 -27.07 -8.69 -6.34
N ILE A 636 -26.55 -8.30 -5.17
CA ILE A 636 -25.56 -7.22 -5.01
C ILE A 636 -24.31 -7.69 -4.28
N ASN A 637 -24.34 -8.86 -3.64
CA ASN A 637 -23.16 -9.50 -3.06
C ASN A 637 -23.28 -11.01 -3.26
N LEU A 638 -22.17 -11.69 -3.45
CA LEU A 638 -22.10 -13.13 -3.63
C LEU A 638 -20.73 -13.61 -3.17
N ALA A 639 -20.68 -14.62 -2.31
CA ALA A 639 -19.42 -15.23 -1.94
C ALA A 639 -19.54 -16.72 -1.61
N GLY A 640 -18.51 -17.48 -1.96
CA GLY A 640 -18.27 -18.82 -1.45
C GLY A 640 -17.75 -18.80 -0.02
N ILE A 641 -18.03 -19.85 0.77
CA ILE A 641 -17.47 -19.97 2.13
C ILE A 641 -15.93 -19.95 2.07
N GLY A 642 -15.32 -19.17 2.95
CA GLY A 642 -13.87 -18.98 3.00
C GLY A 642 -13.35 -17.89 2.06
N HIS A 643 -14.22 -17.25 1.28
CA HIS A 643 -13.89 -16.10 0.44
C HIS A 643 -14.60 -14.83 0.92
N LEU A 644 -14.21 -13.70 0.34
CA LEU A 644 -14.84 -12.40 0.51
C LEU A 644 -15.65 -12.04 -0.73
N ASP A 645 -16.67 -11.21 -0.57
CA ASP A 645 -17.41 -10.63 -1.69
C ASP A 645 -16.51 -9.75 -2.57
N GLN A 646 -16.50 -10.04 -3.87
CA GLN A 646 -15.88 -9.20 -4.90
C GLN A 646 -16.87 -8.80 -6.00
N LEU A 647 -18.11 -9.28 -5.90
CA LEU A 647 -19.18 -8.96 -6.85
C LEU A 647 -19.57 -7.47 -6.72
N ASP A 648 -19.87 -6.82 -7.83
CA ASP A 648 -20.56 -5.52 -7.84
C ASP A 648 -22.08 -5.78 -7.83
N TRP A 649 -22.62 -6.34 -8.93
CA TRP A 649 -24.03 -6.73 -9.00
C TRP A 649 -24.30 -7.78 -10.08
N ILE A 650 -25.52 -8.35 -10.03
CA ILE A 650 -26.09 -9.15 -11.13
C ILE A 650 -27.40 -8.50 -11.59
N ASN A 651 -27.44 -8.04 -12.85
CA ASN A 651 -28.67 -7.56 -13.49
C ASN A 651 -29.48 -8.77 -13.96
N LEU A 652 -30.23 -9.33 -13.01
CA LEU A 652 -30.91 -10.60 -13.14
C LEU A 652 -32.30 -10.44 -13.75
N GLY A 653 -32.61 -11.26 -14.76
CA GLY A 653 -33.91 -11.28 -15.42
C GLY A 653 -34.15 -10.07 -16.31
N LEU A 654 -33.10 -9.60 -17.01
CA LEU A 654 -33.19 -8.44 -17.90
C LEU A 654 -34.26 -8.65 -19.00
N VAL A 655 -34.97 -7.58 -19.35
CA VAL A 655 -36.02 -7.56 -20.39
C VAL A 655 -35.93 -6.28 -21.22
N ALA A 656 -35.37 -6.38 -22.42
CA ALA A 656 -35.22 -5.27 -23.35
C ALA A 656 -36.12 -5.43 -24.59
N THR A 657 -36.58 -4.32 -25.16
CA THR A 657 -37.41 -4.33 -26.39
C THR A 657 -36.57 -4.33 -27.67
N SER A 658 -35.26 -4.10 -27.54
CA SER A 658 -34.28 -4.23 -28.59
C SER A 658 -33.01 -4.83 -28.04
N ARG A 659 -32.24 -5.48 -28.93
CA ARG A 659 -30.99 -6.14 -28.55
C ARG A 659 -30.05 -5.15 -27.84
N PRO A 660 -29.61 -5.44 -26.60
CA PRO A 660 -28.58 -4.64 -25.94
C PRO A 660 -27.25 -4.72 -26.68
N THR A 661 -26.60 -3.58 -26.91
CA THR A 661 -25.29 -3.46 -27.59
C THR A 661 -24.52 -2.25 -27.07
N GLY A 662 -23.20 -2.25 -27.21
CA GLY A 662 -22.32 -1.14 -26.81
C GLY A 662 -21.73 -1.34 -25.41
N THR A 663 -20.91 -0.40 -24.99
CA THR A 663 -20.13 -0.46 -23.73
C THR A 663 -21.00 -0.61 -22.48
N GLU A 664 -22.19 -0.01 -22.51
CA GLU A 664 -23.14 0.03 -21.40
C GLU A 664 -24.36 -0.88 -21.64
N ALA A 665 -24.19 -1.95 -22.45
CA ALA A 665 -25.31 -2.84 -22.82
C ALA A 665 -26.01 -3.46 -21.59
N TRP A 666 -25.26 -3.70 -20.52
CA TRP A 666 -25.73 -4.24 -19.26
C TRP A 666 -26.71 -3.33 -18.50
N GLN A 667 -26.75 -2.02 -18.79
CA GLN A 667 -27.73 -1.07 -18.22
C GLN A 667 -29.11 -1.14 -18.89
N ARG A 668 -29.24 -1.90 -19.98
CA ARG A 668 -30.51 -2.05 -20.71
C ARG A 668 -31.40 -3.12 -20.05
N GLY A 669 -32.68 -3.05 -20.37
CA GLY A 669 -33.65 -4.07 -19.97
C GLY A 669 -33.86 -4.19 -18.45
N LEU A 670 -33.75 -3.09 -17.71
CA LEU A 670 -33.91 -3.09 -16.27
C LEU A 670 -35.33 -3.53 -15.84
N VAL A 671 -35.40 -4.31 -14.78
CA VAL A 671 -36.66 -4.66 -14.09
C VAL A 671 -36.77 -3.84 -12.82
N ARG A 672 -37.90 -3.16 -12.62
CA ARG A 672 -38.18 -2.42 -11.40
C ARG A 672 -39.04 -3.29 -10.49
N CYS A 673 -38.45 -3.77 -9.39
CA CYS A 673 -39.17 -4.55 -8.40
C CYS A 673 -39.85 -3.64 -7.38
N ASP A 674 -41.15 -3.88 -7.17
CA ASP A 674 -41.94 -3.18 -6.15
C ASP A 674 -42.05 -4.02 -4.86
N GLN A 675 -41.76 -5.32 -4.94
CA GLN A 675 -41.78 -6.23 -3.80
C GLN A 675 -40.55 -7.12 -3.78
N VAL A 676 -39.95 -7.25 -2.61
CA VAL A 676 -38.85 -8.15 -2.28
C VAL A 676 -39.17 -8.74 -0.90
N ALA A 677 -39.33 -10.06 -0.81
CA ALA A 677 -39.73 -10.74 0.42
C ALA A 677 -38.94 -12.04 0.62
N ALA A 678 -38.64 -12.38 1.87
CA ALA A 678 -38.05 -13.66 2.25
C ALA A 678 -39.07 -14.55 2.97
N ASP A 679 -39.10 -15.83 2.59
CA ASP A 679 -39.63 -16.91 3.43
C ASP A 679 -38.45 -17.65 4.05
N GLY A 680 -38.16 -17.33 5.31
CA GLY A 680 -37.06 -17.93 6.04
C GLY A 680 -37.26 -19.39 6.42
N THR A 681 -38.48 -19.94 6.31
CA THR A 681 -38.76 -21.36 6.60
C THR A 681 -38.35 -22.24 5.43
N GLU A 682 -38.56 -21.75 4.21
CA GLU A 682 -38.21 -22.45 2.98
C GLU A 682 -36.84 -22.04 2.40
N ALA A 683 -36.16 -21.08 3.04
CA ALA A 683 -34.93 -20.46 2.53
C ALA A 683 -35.12 -19.86 1.11
N VAL A 684 -36.21 -19.11 0.94
CA VAL A 684 -36.64 -18.54 -0.34
C VAL A 684 -36.66 -17.01 -0.27
N ILE A 685 -36.24 -16.36 -1.36
CA ILE A 685 -36.54 -14.95 -1.62
C ILE A 685 -37.39 -14.86 -2.88
N THR A 686 -38.45 -14.06 -2.84
CA THR A 686 -39.29 -13.76 -4.01
C THR A 686 -39.29 -12.28 -4.31
N THR A 687 -39.23 -11.95 -5.59
CA THR A 687 -39.31 -10.57 -6.08
C THR A 687 -40.38 -10.48 -7.16
N SER A 688 -41.03 -9.32 -7.25
CA SER A 688 -41.98 -9.04 -8.33
C SER A 688 -41.90 -7.59 -8.76
N GLY A 689 -42.04 -7.37 -10.07
CA GLY A 689 -41.90 -6.07 -10.69
C GLY A 689 -42.36 -6.02 -12.13
N VAL A 690 -41.96 -4.97 -12.83
CA VAL A 690 -42.27 -4.72 -14.24
C VAL A 690 -41.01 -4.41 -15.04
N ALA A 691 -40.98 -4.85 -16.29
CA ALA A 691 -39.89 -4.49 -17.21
C ALA A 691 -39.96 -3.00 -17.56
N ALA A 692 -38.88 -2.25 -17.34
CA ALA A 692 -38.86 -0.81 -17.54
C ALA A 692 -39.03 -0.41 -19.01
N GLU A 693 -38.52 -1.22 -19.94
CA GLU A 693 -38.66 -1.01 -21.39
C GLU A 693 -39.96 -1.58 -21.97
N ALA A 694 -40.67 -2.44 -21.22
CA ALA A 694 -41.85 -3.15 -21.67
C ALA A 694 -42.91 -3.24 -20.56
N ALA A 695 -43.62 -2.14 -20.29
CA ALA A 695 -44.55 -2.02 -19.16
C ALA A 695 -45.70 -3.07 -19.12
N GLY A 696 -45.99 -3.74 -20.24
CA GLY A 696 -46.94 -4.85 -20.31
C GLY A 696 -46.34 -6.22 -19.92
N ILE A 697 -45.10 -6.25 -19.44
CA ILE A 697 -44.42 -7.46 -18.98
C ILE A 697 -44.18 -7.35 -17.48
N THR A 698 -44.84 -8.22 -16.73
CA THR A 698 -44.54 -8.42 -15.31
C THR A 698 -43.44 -9.46 -15.17
N VAL A 699 -42.58 -9.27 -14.18
CA VAL A 699 -41.43 -10.12 -13.90
C VAL A 699 -41.51 -10.59 -12.46
N ALA A 700 -41.47 -11.90 -12.23
CA ALA A 700 -41.37 -12.49 -10.91
C ALA A 700 -40.11 -13.35 -10.82
N THR A 701 -39.29 -13.18 -9.79
CA THR A 701 -38.11 -14.03 -9.58
C THR A 701 -38.17 -14.74 -8.23
N ARG A 702 -37.88 -16.03 -8.23
CA ARG A 702 -37.72 -16.86 -7.04
C ARG A 702 -36.27 -17.31 -6.90
N TYR A 703 -35.66 -17.01 -5.77
CA TYR A 703 -34.36 -17.52 -5.31
C TYR A 703 -34.59 -18.58 -4.25
N ALA A 704 -33.89 -19.71 -4.33
CA ALA A 704 -33.99 -20.77 -3.32
C ALA A 704 -32.63 -21.39 -3.03
N ALA A 705 -32.28 -21.46 -1.74
CA ALA A 705 -31.12 -22.18 -1.26
C ALA A 705 -31.50 -23.60 -0.87
N ALA A 706 -30.67 -24.56 -1.28
CA ALA A 706 -30.68 -25.94 -0.81
C ALA A 706 -29.27 -26.28 -0.29
N THR A 707 -28.96 -27.56 -0.07
CA THR A 707 -27.61 -28.01 0.32
C THR A 707 -26.62 -28.05 -0.85
N ASP A 708 -27.08 -27.75 -2.07
CA ASP A 708 -26.22 -27.71 -3.25
C ASP A 708 -25.32 -26.46 -3.25
N PRO A 709 -24.14 -26.49 -3.89
CA PRO A 709 -23.21 -25.37 -3.92
C PRO A 709 -23.64 -24.24 -4.89
N TRP A 710 -24.94 -23.90 -4.91
CA TRP A 710 -25.52 -22.82 -5.71
C TRP A 710 -26.88 -22.37 -5.13
N ILE A 711 -27.31 -21.19 -5.54
CA ILE A 711 -28.67 -20.70 -5.36
C ILE A 711 -29.46 -20.97 -6.63
N SER A 712 -30.59 -21.66 -6.51
CA SER A 712 -31.50 -21.90 -7.65
C SER A 712 -32.34 -20.67 -7.90
N VAL A 713 -32.38 -20.19 -9.15
CA VAL A 713 -33.10 -18.99 -9.55
C VAL A 713 -34.03 -19.24 -10.72
N GLU A 714 -35.28 -18.83 -10.56
CA GLU A 714 -36.34 -18.91 -11.56
C GLU A 714 -36.93 -17.52 -11.79
N THR A 715 -36.86 -17.01 -13.02
CA THR A 715 -37.54 -15.75 -13.41
C THR A 715 -38.64 -16.06 -14.40
N THR A 716 -39.88 -15.72 -14.04
CA THR A 716 -41.05 -15.83 -14.91
C THR A 716 -41.44 -14.46 -15.44
N LEU A 717 -41.57 -14.37 -16.77
CA LEU A 717 -42.06 -13.22 -17.51
C LEU A 717 -43.48 -13.51 -17.97
N THR A 718 -44.42 -12.62 -17.66
CA THR A 718 -45.81 -12.73 -18.10
C THR A 718 -46.18 -11.52 -18.95
N ASN A 719 -46.67 -11.77 -20.17
CA ASN A 719 -47.21 -10.72 -21.01
C ASN A 719 -48.65 -10.39 -20.60
N THR A 720 -48.83 -9.36 -19.78
CA THR A 720 -50.15 -8.85 -19.37
C THR A 720 -50.76 -7.89 -20.39
N GLY A 721 -50.08 -7.66 -21.52
CA GLY A 721 -50.57 -6.86 -22.64
C GLY A 721 -51.58 -7.61 -23.51
N ALA A 722 -52.13 -6.89 -24.50
CA ALA A 722 -53.16 -7.43 -25.41
C ALA A 722 -52.61 -8.01 -26.71
N ALA A 723 -51.30 -7.91 -26.96
CA ALA A 723 -50.66 -8.33 -28.21
C ALA A 723 -49.35 -9.10 -27.95
N PRO A 724 -48.91 -9.97 -28.89
CA PRO A 724 -47.61 -10.59 -28.81
C PRO A 724 -46.47 -9.57 -28.79
N VAL A 725 -45.40 -9.86 -28.04
CA VAL A 725 -44.20 -9.01 -27.96
C VAL A 725 -42.94 -9.85 -28.10
N THR A 726 -41.99 -9.36 -28.88
CA THR A 726 -40.64 -9.95 -29.01
C THR A 726 -39.71 -9.18 -28.08
N LEU A 727 -38.93 -9.91 -27.27
CA LEU A 727 -38.09 -9.37 -26.21
C LEU A 727 -36.70 -9.99 -26.26
N TRP A 728 -35.71 -9.22 -25.81
CA TRP A 728 -34.38 -9.69 -25.50
C TRP A 728 -34.24 -9.89 -23.99
N VAL A 729 -33.89 -11.10 -23.57
CA VAL A 729 -33.88 -11.51 -22.16
C VAL A 729 -32.59 -12.24 -21.78
N GLY A 730 -32.28 -12.25 -20.49
CA GLY A 730 -31.10 -12.93 -19.94
C GLY A 730 -30.64 -12.33 -18.61
N ASP A 731 -29.35 -12.49 -18.31
CA ASP A 731 -28.70 -11.95 -17.11
C ASP A 731 -27.38 -11.26 -17.47
N ALA A 732 -26.96 -10.26 -16.69
CA ALA A 732 -25.62 -9.68 -16.76
C ALA A 732 -24.95 -9.71 -15.38
N VAL A 733 -23.66 -10.00 -15.34
CA VAL A 733 -22.84 -10.01 -14.12
C VAL A 733 -21.68 -9.04 -14.27
N ASP A 734 -21.41 -8.32 -13.18
CA ASP A 734 -20.29 -7.40 -13.03
C ASP A 734 -19.49 -7.76 -11.77
N HIS A 735 -18.18 -7.83 -11.93
CA HIS A 735 -17.23 -8.21 -10.88
C HIS A 735 -16.10 -7.19 -10.85
N ASP A 736 -16.00 -6.48 -9.74
CA ASP A 736 -15.02 -5.41 -9.51
C ASP A 736 -13.84 -5.84 -8.63
N GLY A 737 -13.69 -7.15 -8.41
CA GLY A 737 -12.53 -7.69 -7.72
C GLY A 737 -11.23 -7.53 -8.53
N PRO A 738 -10.07 -7.43 -7.87
CA PRO A 738 -8.77 -7.37 -8.54
C PRO A 738 -8.55 -8.54 -9.52
N GLY A 739 -8.03 -8.22 -10.71
CA GLY A 739 -7.79 -9.21 -11.76
C GLY A 739 -9.06 -9.70 -12.45
N GLN A 740 -10.16 -8.93 -12.40
CA GLN A 740 -11.44 -9.27 -13.02
C GLN A 740 -11.26 -9.70 -14.47
N ARG A 741 -11.92 -10.81 -14.80
CA ARG A 741 -11.97 -11.40 -16.14
C ARG A 741 -13.23 -12.23 -16.30
N SER A 742 -13.70 -12.32 -17.54
CA SER A 742 -14.90 -13.07 -17.89
C SER A 742 -14.55 -14.42 -18.50
N GLY A 743 -15.50 -15.35 -18.44
CA GLY A 743 -15.39 -16.67 -19.02
C GLY A 743 -16.67 -17.03 -19.78
N VAL A 744 -16.48 -17.65 -20.95
CA VAL A 744 -17.55 -18.26 -21.73
C VAL A 744 -17.04 -19.61 -22.24
N PRO A 745 -17.79 -20.71 -22.10
CA PRO A 745 -17.32 -22.04 -22.47
C PRO A 745 -16.99 -22.10 -23.96
N GLY A 746 -15.78 -22.57 -24.27
CA GLY A 746 -15.23 -22.61 -25.64
C GLY A 746 -14.49 -21.34 -26.09
N HIS A 747 -14.39 -20.31 -25.25
CA HIS A 747 -13.68 -19.06 -25.55
C HIS A 747 -12.57 -18.70 -24.56
N GLY A 748 -12.33 -19.53 -23.55
CA GLY A 748 -11.29 -19.31 -22.54
C GLY A 748 -11.53 -18.05 -21.69
N THR A 749 -10.44 -17.51 -21.14
CA THR A 749 -10.45 -16.28 -20.34
C THR A 749 -10.51 -15.04 -21.23
N ILE A 750 -11.52 -14.21 -21.01
CA ILE A 750 -11.73 -12.93 -21.69
C ILE A 750 -11.20 -11.82 -20.78
N SER A 751 -10.16 -11.12 -21.25
CA SER A 751 -9.52 -9.98 -20.55
C SER A 751 -9.53 -8.71 -21.39
N THR A 752 -10.45 -8.61 -22.37
CA THR A 752 -10.57 -7.42 -23.20
C THR A 752 -10.98 -6.21 -22.36
N PRO A 753 -10.42 -5.01 -22.61
CA PRO A 753 -10.73 -3.82 -21.81
C PRO A 753 -12.21 -3.45 -21.84
N TYR A 754 -12.67 -2.77 -20.79
CA TYR A 754 -14.05 -2.27 -20.62
C TYR A 754 -14.67 -1.68 -21.90
N GLY A 755 -13.92 -0.84 -22.64
CA GLY A 755 -14.41 -0.19 -23.87
C GLY A 755 -14.58 -1.09 -25.09
N SER A 756 -14.38 -2.41 -24.99
CA SER A 756 -14.30 -3.33 -26.14
C SER A 756 -15.15 -4.60 -25.97
N PRO A 757 -16.49 -4.49 -25.86
CA PRO A 757 -17.36 -5.66 -25.76
C PRO A 757 -17.46 -6.42 -27.09
N ALA A 758 -17.54 -7.74 -27.01
CA ALA A 758 -17.64 -8.65 -28.14
C ALA A 758 -18.72 -9.73 -27.91
N GLU A 759 -19.09 -10.42 -28.99
CA GLU A 759 -20.05 -11.52 -28.99
C GLU A 759 -19.34 -12.88 -28.92
N TYR A 760 -19.86 -13.78 -28.10
CA TYR A 760 -19.36 -15.13 -27.91
C TYR A 760 -20.51 -16.14 -28.02
N ARG A 761 -20.28 -17.24 -28.74
CA ARG A 761 -21.22 -18.36 -28.81
C ARG A 761 -20.80 -19.47 -27.84
N PRO A 762 -21.48 -19.65 -26.71
CA PRO A 762 -21.10 -20.64 -25.71
C PRO A 762 -21.22 -22.07 -26.24
N THR A 763 -20.26 -22.92 -25.88
CA THR A 763 -20.32 -24.37 -26.11
C THR A 763 -20.91 -25.15 -24.94
N GLY A 764 -21.16 -24.47 -23.83
CA GLY A 764 -21.75 -24.99 -22.60
C GLY A 764 -22.71 -23.97 -21.98
N PRO A 765 -23.49 -24.36 -20.96
CA PRO A 765 -24.63 -23.59 -20.50
C PRO A 765 -24.25 -22.58 -19.40
N TRP A 766 -23.16 -21.81 -19.53
CA TRP A 766 -22.79 -20.84 -18.49
C TRP A 766 -22.12 -19.58 -19.02
N ILE A 767 -22.25 -18.49 -18.25
CA ILE A 767 -21.34 -17.33 -18.29
C ILE A 767 -20.74 -17.19 -16.89
N GLY A 768 -19.50 -16.73 -16.82
CA GLY A 768 -18.81 -16.62 -15.54
C GLY A 768 -17.87 -15.44 -15.48
N MET A 769 -17.51 -15.08 -14.26
CA MET A 769 -16.47 -14.11 -13.96
C MET A 769 -15.59 -14.64 -12.84
N THR A 770 -14.36 -14.18 -12.78
CA THR A 770 -13.44 -14.51 -11.70
C THR A 770 -12.46 -13.36 -11.51
N GLY A 771 -11.86 -13.30 -10.34
CA GLY A 771 -10.73 -12.43 -10.07
C GLY A 771 -9.48 -13.23 -9.81
N SER A 772 -8.62 -12.58 -9.08
CA SER A 772 -7.39 -13.13 -8.53
C SER A 772 -7.57 -13.88 -7.21
N ASP A 773 -8.72 -13.74 -6.55
CA ASP A 773 -9.06 -14.33 -5.27
C ASP A 773 -9.45 -15.82 -5.35
N ARG A 774 -9.17 -16.46 -6.50
CA ARG A 774 -9.52 -17.84 -6.86
C ARG A 774 -11.02 -18.14 -6.82
N GLN A 775 -11.86 -17.13 -6.70
CA GLN A 775 -13.29 -17.30 -6.66
C GLN A 775 -13.87 -17.18 -8.06
N THR A 776 -14.63 -18.19 -8.48
CA THR A 776 -15.29 -18.23 -9.78
C THR A 776 -16.79 -18.08 -9.59
N TYR A 777 -17.32 -16.97 -10.08
CA TYR A 777 -18.73 -16.64 -10.12
C TYR A 777 -19.35 -17.20 -11.39
N GLY A 778 -20.48 -17.88 -11.26
CA GLY A 778 -21.14 -18.52 -12.40
C GLY A 778 -22.65 -18.33 -12.41
N ILE A 779 -23.18 -18.06 -13.60
CA ILE A 779 -24.61 -18.20 -13.90
C ILE A 779 -24.74 -19.37 -14.88
N VAL A 780 -25.27 -20.49 -14.37
CA VAL A 780 -25.40 -21.77 -15.11
C VAL A 780 -26.86 -21.98 -15.51
N TYR A 781 -27.12 -22.01 -16.81
CA TYR A 781 -28.43 -22.17 -17.43
C TYR A 781 -28.77 -23.65 -17.68
N GLN A 782 -30.00 -23.91 -18.14
CA GLN A 782 -30.43 -25.27 -18.52
C GLN A 782 -29.90 -25.72 -19.89
N ASP A 783 -29.47 -24.78 -20.73
CA ASP A 783 -29.01 -25.02 -22.09
C ASP A 783 -28.05 -23.90 -22.53
N SER A 784 -27.35 -24.13 -23.65
CA SER A 784 -26.42 -23.18 -24.27
C SER A 784 -27.07 -22.34 -25.38
N GLU A 785 -28.41 -22.30 -25.48
CA GLU A 785 -29.14 -21.56 -26.51
C GLU A 785 -29.26 -20.07 -26.19
N PHE A 786 -28.11 -19.42 -25.98
CA PHE A 786 -28.00 -17.99 -25.79
C PHE A 786 -26.74 -17.43 -26.44
N THR A 787 -26.70 -16.11 -26.58
CA THR A 787 -25.51 -15.39 -27.00
C THR A 787 -24.86 -14.73 -25.80
N ALA A 788 -23.57 -14.96 -25.57
CA ALA A 788 -22.83 -14.20 -24.58
C ALA A 788 -22.31 -12.89 -25.21
N TYR A 789 -22.37 -11.79 -24.47
CA TYR A 789 -21.90 -10.47 -24.93
C TYR A 789 -21.21 -9.73 -23.79
N GLY A 790 -20.04 -9.16 -24.02
CA GLY A 790 -19.32 -8.40 -22.99
C GLY A 790 -17.80 -8.39 -23.20
N ASN A 791 -17.07 -8.15 -22.12
CA ASN A 791 -15.61 -7.96 -22.10
C ASN A 791 -15.02 -8.58 -20.82
N GLY A 792 -13.80 -8.22 -20.43
CA GLY A 792 -13.19 -8.71 -19.19
C GLY A 792 -13.78 -8.13 -17.90
N ASN A 793 -14.55 -7.05 -17.98
CA ASN A 793 -15.13 -6.35 -16.83
C ASN A 793 -16.56 -6.80 -16.51
N TRP A 794 -17.35 -7.14 -17.52
CA TRP A 794 -18.71 -7.65 -17.35
C TRP A 794 -19.07 -8.60 -18.49
N ILE A 795 -19.99 -9.53 -18.24
CA ILE A 795 -20.52 -10.43 -19.26
C ILE A 795 -22.02 -10.65 -19.09
N MET A 796 -22.75 -10.75 -20.21
CA MET A 796 -24.19 -10.99 -20.21
C MET A 796 -24.61 -12.10 -21.16
N SER A 797 -25.71 -12.77 -20.84
CA SER A 797 -26.40 -13.70 -21.73
C SER A 797 -27.59 -13.00 -22.42
N LEU A 798 -27.84 -13.30 -23.68
CA LEU A 798 -28.94 -12.74 -24.45
C LEU A 798 -29.69 -13.83 -25.23
N ARG A 799 -31.01 -13.86 -25.07
CA ARG A 799 -31.97 -14.69 -25.82
C ARG A 799 -33.05 -13.81 -26.41
N GLU A 800 -33.50 -14.15 -27.61
CA GLU A 800 -34.68 -13.53 -28.20
C GLU A 800 -35.88 -14.46 -28.01
N ILE A 801 -36.96 -13.94 -27.44
CA ILE A 801 -38.20 -14.69 -27.22
C ILE A 801 -39.38 -13.91 -27.77
N THR A 802 -40.48 -14.60 -28.09
CA THR A 802 -41.76 -13.97 -28.41
C THR A 802 -42.84 -14.52 -27.49
N LEU A 803 -43.53 -13.62 -26.78
CA LEU A 803 -44.61 -13.97 -25.85
C LEU A 803 -45.95 -13.52 -26.39
N ALA A 804 -46.87 -14.45 -26.58
CA ALA A 804 -48.28 -14.12 -26.85
C ALA A 804 -48.91 -13.40 -25.64
N ALA A 805 -50.03 -12.71 -25.87
CA ALA A 805 -50.80 -12.10 -24.79
C ALA A 805 -51.25 -13.17 -23.77
N GLY A 806 -51.01 -12.92 -22.48
CA GLY A 806 -51.29 -13.85 -21.38
C GLY A 806 -50.34 -15.04 -21.27
N GLN A 807 -49.28 -15.11 -22.09
CA GLN A 807 -48.31 -16.19 -22.04
C GLN A 807 -47.20 -15.91 -21.01
N ASP A 808 -46.80 -16.99 -20.34
CA ASP A 808 -45.63 -17.01 -19.46
C ASP A 808 -44.42 -17.61 -20.18
N TRP A 809 -43.24 -17.13 -19.81
CA TRP A 809 -41.96 -17.76 -20.13
C TRP A 809 -41.05 -17.70 -18.92
N THR A 810 -40.27 -18.76 -18.70
CA THR A 810 -39.49 -18.91 -17.48
C THR A 810 -38.03 -19.22 -17.80
N LEU A 811 -37.12 -18.47 -17.19
CA LEU A 811 -35.68 -18.71 -17.21
C LEU A 811 -35.22 -19.33 -15.89
N ARG A 812 -34.67 -20.54 -15.96
CA ARG A 812 -34.09 -21.23 -14.80
C ARG A 812 -32.58 -21.23 -14.89
N ARG A 813 -31.91 -20.91 -13.78
CA ARG A 813 -30.45 -20.97 -13.64
C ARG A 813 -30.02 -21.30 -12.21
N ARG A 814 -28.76 -21.68 -12.08
CA ARG A 814 -28.03 -21.85 -10.81
C ARG A 814 -27.00 -20.73 -10.72
N ILE A 815 -26.97 -20.00 -9.60
CA ILE A 815 -25.97 -18.96 -9.33
C ILE A 815 -25.01 -19.45 -8.25
N THR A 816 -23.71 -19.35 -8.51
CA THR A 816 -22.68 -19.92 -7.63
C THR A 816 -21.46 -19.01 -7.51
N ALA A 817 -20.70 -19.20 -6.44
CA ALA A 817 -19.33 -18.73 -6.28
C ALA A 817 -18.51 -19.86 -5.64
N LEU A 818 -17.47 -20.31 -6.33
CA LEU A 818 -16.67 -21.48 -5.96
C LEU A 818 -15.18 -21.15 -5.90
N ASP A 819 -14.43 -21.79 -4.99
CA ASP A 819 -12.96 -21.83 -5.08
C ASP A 819 -12.56 -22.68 -6.29
N SER A 820 -11.80 -22.08 -7.21
CA SER A 820 -11.31 -22.73 -8.42
C SER A 820 -10.18 -23.74 -8.16
N GLY A 821 -9.49 -23.69 -7.02
CA GLY A 821 -8.25 -24.45 -6.77
C GLY A 821 -6.98 -23.66 -7.14
N ALA A 822 -5.83 -24.11 -6.67
CA ALA A 822 -4.53 -23.52 -7.02
C ALA A 822 -4.02 -24.11 -8.34
N GLY A 823 -3.59 -23.27 -9.29
CA GLY A 823 -2.99 -23.69 -10.56
C GLY A 823 -3.94 -24.39 -11.54
N THR A 824 -5.25 -24.31 -11.32
CA THR A 824 -6.31 -24.87 -12.16
C THR A 824 -6.89 -23.80 -13.08
N ASP A 825 -7.43 -24.22 -14.24
CA ASP A 825 -8.27 -23.34 -15.06
C ASP A 825 -9.53 -22.98 -14.26
N PRO A 826 -9.75 -21.70 -13.91
CA PRO A 826 -10.83 -21.29 -13.02
C PRO A 826 -12.22 -21.68 -13.52
N TRP A 827 -12.38 -21.89 -14.82
CA TRP A 827 -13.68 -22.18 -15.42
C TRP A 827 -14.12 -23.65 -15.27
N THR A 828 -13.19 -24.55 -14.95
CA THR A 828 -13.46 -26.00 -14.84
C THR A 828 -14.57 -26.32 -13.81
N VAL A 829 -14.67 -25.51 -12.76
CA VAL A 829 -15.70 -25.69 -11.71
C VAL A 829 -17.12 -25.42 -12.23
N LEU A 830 -17.27 -24.57 -13.26
CA LEU A 830 -18.57 -24.28 -13.89
C LEU A 830 -18.95 -25.35 -14.92
N ASP A 831 -17.98 -25.95 -15.61
CA ASP A 831 -18.23 -27.05 -16.55
C ASP A 831 -18.82 -28.27 -15.83
N TRP A 832 -18.32 -28.59 -14.63
CA TRP A 832 -18.88 -29.65 -13.79
C TRP A 832 -20.36 -29.40 -13.45
N LEU A 833 -20.70 -28.16 -13.07
CA LEU A 833 -22.09 -27.79 -12.74
C LEU A 833 -23.03 -27.84 -13.95
N GLY A 834 -22.52 -27.50 -15.13
CA GLY A 834 -23.26 -27.57 -16.39
C GLY A 834 -23.51 -28.99 -16.89
N ALA A 835 -22.76 -29.99 -16.40
CA ALA A 835 -22.91 -31.40 -16.75
C ALA A 835 -23.77 -32.20 -15.75
N ALA A 836 -24.09 -31.63 -14.58
CA ALA A 836 -24.90 -32.25 -13.55
C ALA A 836 -26.40 -32.03 -13.81
N ASP A 837 -27.04 -33.04 -14.43
CA ASP A 837 -28.50 -33.21 -14.52
C ASP A 837 -28.99 -34.30 -13.55
#